data_AF-A0A844HX27-F1
#
_entry.id   AF-A0A844HX27-F1
#
_cell.length_a   1.000
_cell.length_b   1.000
_cell.length_c   1.000
_cell.angle_alpha   90.00
_cell.angle_beta   90.00
_cell.angle_gamma   90.00
#
_symmetry.space_group_name_H-M   'P 1'
#
loop_
_entity.id
_entity.type
_entity.pdbx_description
1 polymer ?
#
loop_
_entity_poly.entity_id
_entity_poly.type
_entity_poly.pdbx_seq_one_letter_code
_entity_poly.pdbx_strand_id
1 'polypeptide(L)'
;MSNQQAFLRFRELLETRQLSHDPDLDIREHVLSLKNQKAGFGYASHGLKTSFGANLPNLFPNAIAVDEAGIDSADFYVAFGTIFQQPDHSHKGGVKLFNAASPTAEVLFGEAGFLATTHSWSHSFKEHNPAYACLGYVYDDLAHYFMADYPNRLVRKLNSHADPSPEELNRAETLLQRIVMQRVSKYNAQPMQAPAMTEGYTRRVLVCDQAYADASTVYGKVGDAEFEKMLLAAIAENPDAEILVKTHPDTVWEKDKRTGYYTHLQSTGRVRMLRDPINPYVLFDLVDTVYVGTSQMGLEALFAGKKVVTFGAPFYAGWGLTDDRQKIPHRHRSRSLAEIFHYFYIWYTIYHLPGKKGVAEIEDVLSYIETKRPYQRPPTAAEIAAPPKVSVIIPVHGVEKYIEECINSIQIQTLKEVEIIPVNDVSPDNAQAVIDRLAAEDPRIRPIVLEQNVKQGMARNKGFEAARGKYVWLLDGDDWLSNTDMLRELFELAEADGLDMVRARKAFEAVFDENDVLLQERQDGSEKYFTEAVRKTSFAEAPHLLHNRHCWTWLYRRDFLTQNDIRFITPQWEERAFLLRALVKAKAIGLSAMNGPAYRIRTDSTARRERDSTDFEMMLKNFDSTFGSLAEEGAAERGNPLRHHLNFQLSQFLQHMLVAGPYSYYREQGEEAELAFLSRLREQFLRFDFQPDDFVTDMHKLSAMRLAASAYPLMVAAVVTGRWDILRLSVDLAPIPQDKLYQILLAEPTDVATRGLQTSLSIYARNHRAQPVTEPQPDSDHPKPRVVIHIGSTKTGSTFLQHFLEKNRPELLRQGIWFPEVGLFWQPSRPHKQAGHSQFNRAALKDDPKLRDHIRRGLELMDGRIHTIVLSSEAFFLNENSPLLADYFAGHPVEMVVYLRRQDEWANSQYCEFVAGGAVGRVKVPIDEWLTLPKTEQWLDYRVPLTAWSEKIGQENVHVRVYDRGEFVDGDLLADFAQATGLPQLLDMPRPVELQQNDARLSAGHVELLRRFNGRRFQSRDSYFNFIEEAGSRLTEWRKERGLPLPKPWVLTEQQADALMQHVELANAAIAKEYLGRDRDLFGPRAAIPEAVPIFEEEEDLVRKIYRRYRRKPKVIVEPVAPPPKEVPAAIERPAPRIVNYGVLGWRLWLLTPILGAVYARFATPERLDEFKSEPFEFSRRHWARRRPLVARLVYPGGNSMGPFGIFRLAVPVARGLIGVTGRPEMQKKFDRDPILFARNMRSPWRRAVGRVFFPIGEKF
;
A
#
# COMPACT_ATOMS: atom_id res chain seq x y z
N MET A 1 -36.54 -33.46 28.00
CA MET A 1 -37.57 -32.89 28.90
C MET A 1 -38.56 -32.08 28.09
N SER A 2 -39.84 -32.06 28.47
CA SER A 2 -40.92 -31.39 27.72
C SER A 2 -41.03 -29.90 28.07
N ASN A 3 -41.59 -29.06 27.19
CA ASN A 3 -41.86 -27.63 27.46
C ASN A 3 -42.63 -27.42 28.79
N GLN A 4 -43.50 -28.36 29.13
CA GLN A 4 -44.27 -28.35 30.37
C GLN A 4 -43.38 -28.40 31.62
N GLN A 5 -42.28 -29.16 31.62
CA GLN A 5 -41.35 -29.21 32.76
C GLN A 5 -40.59 -27.90 32.92
N ALA A 6 -40.12 -27.30 31.80
CA ALA A 6 -39.46 -26.00 31.82
C ALA A 6 -40.42 -24.89 32.31
N PHE A 7 -41.69 -24.91 31.86
CA PHE A 7 -42.71 -23.96 32.31
C PHE A 7 -43.01 -24.10 33.82
N LEU A 8 -43.15 -25.32 34.32
CA LEU A 8 -43.39 -25.56 35.74
C LEU A 8 -42.24 -25.05 36.60
N ARG A 9 -40.98 -25.29 36.20
CA ARG A 9 -39.78 -24.75 36.86
C ARG A 9 -39.72 -23.23 36.82
N PHE A 10 -40.00 -22.64 35.66
CA PHE A 10 -40.05 -21.19 35.51
C PHE A 10 -41.10 -20.58 36.44
N ARG A 11 -42.30 -21.16 36.52
CA ARG A 11 -43.37 -20.70 37.41
C ARG A 11 -43.01 -20.90 38.89
N GLU A 12 -42.46 -22.06 39.25
CA GLU A 12 -41.99 -22.35 40.60
C GLU A 12 -40.92 -21.34 41.03
N LEU A 13 -39.99 -20.98 40.15
CA LEU A 13 -38.98 -19.96 40.41
C LEU A 13 -39.61 -18.59 40.70
N LEU A 14 -40.60 -18.18 39.87
CA LEU A 14 -41.34 -16.93 40.09
C LEU A 14 -42.12 -16.93 41.40
N GLU A 15 -42.74 -18.04 41.81
CA GLU A 15 -43.53 -18.12 43.04
C GLU A 15 -42.64 -18.18 44.30
N THR A 16 -41.60 -19.02 44.28
CA THR A 16 -40.75 -19.28 45.45
C THR A 16 -39.88 -18.07 45.81
N ARG A 17 -39.33 -17.39 44.79
CA ARG A 17 -38.45 -16.23 45.02
C ARG A 17 -39.19 -14.99 45.52
N GLN A 18 -40.51 -14.93 45.37
CA GLN A 18 -41.29 -13.86 45.97
C GLN A 18 -41.39 -13.99 47.50
N LEU A 19 -41.15 -15.18 48.05
CA LEU A 19 -41.33 -15.50 49.47
C LEU A 19 -40.02 -15.54 50.28
N SER A 20 -38.87 -15.83 49.65
CA SER A 20 -37.64 -16.22 50.38
C SER A 20 -36.36 -15.44 50.04
N HIS A 21 -36.46 -14.22 49.49
CA HIS A 21 -35.30 -13.48 49.02
C HIS A 21 -35.03 -12.19 49.78
N ASP A 22 -33.74 -11.87 49.91
CA ASP A 22 -33.22 -10.68 50.59
C ASP A 22 -33.84 -9.41 49.96
N PRO A 23 -34.62 -8.62 50.70
CA PRO A 23 -35.24 -7.40 50.18
C PRO A 23 -34.22 -6.31 49.82
N ASP A 24 -33.03 -6.34 50.43
CA ASP A 24 -32.02 -5.28 50.34
C ASP A 24 -30.92 -5.56 49.30
N LEU A 25 -30.95 -6.72 48.63
CA LEU A 25 -29.99 -7.05 47.57
C LEU A 25 -30.04 -6.03 46.41
N ASP A 26 -28.92 -5.37 46.15
CA ASP A 26 -28.72 -4.55 44.96
C ASP A 26 -28.37 -5.44 43.77
N ILE A 27 -29.33 -5.60 42.85
CA ILE A 27 -29.22 -6.50 41.70
C ILE A 27 -28.06 -6.14 40.78
N ARG A 28 -27.73 -4.85 40.64
CA ARG A 28 -26.63 -4.42 39.78
C ARG A 28 -25.31 -4.91 40.32
N GLU A 29 -25.04 -4.66 41.61
CA GLU A 29 -23.81 -5.09 42.28
C GLU A 29 -23.70 -6.62 42.30
N HIS A 30 -24.82 -7.31 42.54
CA HIS A 30 -24.87 -8.77 42.49
C HIS A 30 -24.42 -9.31 41.14
N VAL A 31 -25.02 -8.84 40.03
CA VAL A 31 -24.67 -9.28 38.67
C VAL A 31 -23.20 -9.00 38.34
N LEU A 32 -22.68 -7.82 38.73
CA LEU A 32 -21.28 -7.46 38.51
C LEU A 32 -20.31 -8.36 39.31
N SER A 33 -20.74 -8.86 40.47
CA SER A 33 -19.95 -9.79 41.29
C SER A 33 -19.78 -11.18 40.63
N LEU A 34 -20.72 -11.57 39.76
CA LEU A 34 -20.73 -12.87 39.09
C LEU A 34 -19.81 -12.95 37.86
N LYS A 35 -19.18 -11.85 37.43
CA LYS A 35 -18.43 -11.74 36.16
C LYS A 35 -17.36 -12.83 35.93
N ASN A 36 -16.76 -13.36 36.99
CA ASN A 36 -15.69 -14.36 36.89
C ASN A 36 -16.20 -15.82 36.97
N GLN A 37 -17.48 -16.02 37.27
CA GLN A 37 -18.09 -17.35 37.36
C GLN A 37 -18.49 -17.88 35.98
N LYS A 38 -18.72 -19.19 35.87
CA LYS A 38 -19.22 -19.83 34.66
C LYS A 38 -20.71 -19.53 34.48
N ALA A 39 -21.04 -18.76 33.46
CA ALA A 39 -22.40 -18.32 33.19
C ALA A 39 -23.02 -19.13 32.04
N GLY A 40 -24.08 -19.88 32.30
CA GLY A 40 -24.82 -20.63 31.28
C GLY A 40 -25.86 -19.75 30.58
N PHE A 41 -25.84 -19.67 29.25
CA PHE A 41 -26.78 -18.87 28.46
C PHE A 41 -27.68 -19.70 27.57
N GLY A 42 -28.92 -19.24 27.38
CA GLY A 42 -29.87 -19.83 26.42
C GLY A 42 -29.55 -19.54 24.94
N TYR A 43 -28.43 -18.85 24.66
CA TYR A 43 -27.93 -18.60 23.31
C TYR A 43 -27.12 -19.79 22.80
N ALA A 44 -27.16 -20.03 21.48
CA ALA A 44 -26.23 -20.94 20.82
C ALA A 44 -24.83 -20.32 20.67
N SER A 45 -23.78 -21.13 20.54
CA SER A 45 -22.37 -20.68 20.46
C SER A 45 -22.16 -19.56 19.45
N HIS A 46 -22.78 -19.70 18.27
CA HIS A 46 -22.69 -18.70 17.21
C HIS A 46 -23.31 -17.36 17.62
N GLY A 47 -24.43 -17.40 18.34
CA GLY A 47 -25.12 -16.20 18.83
C GLY A 47 -24.28 -15.39 19.82
N LEU A 48 -23.48 -16.06 20.66
CA LEU A 48 -22.54 -15.43 21.60
C LEU A 48 -21.24 -14.95 20.94
N LYS A 49 -20.96 -15.31 19.68
CA LYS A 49 -19.71 -14.94 19.00
C LYS A 49 -19.89 -13.88 17.93
N THR A 50 -21.00 -13.92 17.18
CA THR A 50 -21.15 -13.15 15.94
C THR A 50 -22.49 -12.47 15.77
N SER A 51 -23.42 -12.56 16.71
CA SER A 51 -24.77 -12.00 16.56
C SER A 51 -25.17 -11.12 17.75
N PHE A 52 -26.47 -10.94 17.99
CA PHE A 52 -27.00 -10.04 19.00
C PHE A 52 -26.42 -10.25 20.42
N GLY A 53 -26.06 -11.49 20.78
CA GLY A 53 -25.46 -11.82 22.08
C GLY A 53 -23.94 -11.64 22.18
N ALA A 54 -23.26 -11.17 21.12
CA ALA A 54 -21.79 -11.18 21.04
C ALA A 54 -21.07 -10.29 22.07
N ASN A 55 -21.81 -9.40 22.76
CA ASN A 55 -21.27 -8.57 23.83
C ASN A 55 -21.44 -9.18 25.24
N LEU A 56 -22.25 -10.23 25.42
CA LEU A 56 -22.40 -10.91 26.72
C LEU A 56 -21.06 -11.45 27.28
N PRO A 57 -20.16 -12.01 26.45
CA PRO A 57 -18.83 -12.43 26.91
C PRO A 57 -17.94 -11.28 27.42
N ASN A 58 -18.27 -10.01 27.15
CA ASN A 58 -17.52 -8.87 27.71
C ASN A 58 -17.79 -8.69 29.21
N LEU A 59 -18.98 -9.09 29.70
CA LEU A 59 -19.31 -9.15 31.13
C LEU A 59 -18.95 -10.51 31.72
N PHE A 60 -19.26 -11.58 31.00
CA PHE A 60 -19.08 -12.96 31.45
C PHE A 60 -18.08 -13.69 30.53
N PRO A 61 -16.77 -13.47 30.70
CA PRO A 61 -15.73 -14.10 29.86
C PRO A 61 -15.77 -15.63 29.86
N ASN A 62 -16.37 -16.24 30.90
CA ASN A 62 -16.57 -17.69 31.02
C ASN A 62 -18.01 -18.12 30.63
N ALA A 63 -18.62 -17.41 29.67
CA ALA A 63 -19.95 -17.75 29.15
C ALA A 63 -19.95 -19.11 28.43
N ILE A 64 -20.94 -19.94 28.74
CA ILE A 64 -21.17 -21.26 28.14
C ILE A 64 -22.50 -21.20 27.37
N ALA A 65 -22.45 -21.54 26.08
CA ALA A 65 -23.66 -21.58 25.25
C ALA A 65 -24.51 -22.84 25.51
N VAL A 66 -25.81 -22.78 25.19
CA VAL A 66 -26.75 -23.88 25.45
C VAL A 66 -26.46 -25.17 24.66
N ASP A 67 -25.69 -25.06 23.58
CA ASP A 67 -25.25 -26.14 22.70
C ASP A 67 -23.79 -26.57 22.94
N GLU A 68 -23.10 -25.98 23.91
CA GLU A 68 -21.74 -26.36 24.30
C GLU A 68 -21.73 -27.47 25.36
N ALA A 69 -20.74 -28.36 25.25
CA ALA A 69 -20.50 -29.38 26.27
C ALA A 69 -20.08 -28.71 27.59
N GLY A 70 -20.78 -29.02 28.69
CA GLY A 70 -20.52 -28.44 30.01
C GLY A 70 -21.50 -27.36 30.46
N ILE A 71 -22.58 -27.09 29.72
CA ILE A 71 -23.65 -26.16 30.14
C ILE A 71 -24.27 -26.52 31.49
N ASP A 72 -24.32 -27.81 31.82
CA ASP A 72 -24.78 -28.36 33.10
C ASP A 72 -23.83 -28.07 34.28
N SER A 73 -22.59 -27.67 33.99
CA SER A 73 -21.55 -27.30 34.97
C SER A 73 -21.41 -25.79 35.19
N ALA A 74 -22.35 -24.99 34.70
CA ALA A 74 -22.38 -23.55 34.96
C ALA A 74 -22.69 -23.26 36.44
N ASP A 75 -22.04 -22.24 37.00
CA ASP A 75 -22.23 -21.81 38.40
C ASP A 75 -23.60 -21.12 38.57
N PHE A 76 -24.02 -20.38 37.54
CA PHE A 76 -25.34 -19.75 37.43
C PHE A 76 -25.78 -19.66 35.97
N TYR A 77 -27.06 -19.37 35.75
CA TYR A 77 -27.66 -19.34 34.42
C TYR A 77 -28.35 -18.00 34.16
N VAL A 78 -28.32 -17.53 32.91
CA VAL A 78 -29.06 -16.34 32.47
C VAL A 78 -30.10 -16.73 31.43
N ALA A 79 -31.37 -16.66 31.82
CA ALA A 79 -32.52 -16.97 30.99
C ALA A 79 -32.98 -15.74 30.21
N PHE A 80 -32.81 -15.76 28.90
CA PHE A 80 -33.39 -14.78 27.98
C PHE A 80 -34.72 -15.26 27.41
N GLY A 81 -35.69 -14.35 27.38
CA GLY A 81 -37.06 -14.62 26.91
C GLY A 81 -37.89 -15.42 27.90
N THR A 82 -39.19 -15.50 27.63
CA THR A 82 -40.16 -16.10 28.57
C THR A 82 -40.62 -17.48 28.11
N ILE A 83 -41.07 -18.29 29.08
CA ILE A 83 -41.62 -19.63 28.83
C ILE A 83 -43.12 -19.59 29.11
N PHE A 84 -43.91 -20.12 28.18
CA PHE A 84 -45.35 -20.23 28.29
C PHE A 84 -45.77 -21.69 28.38
N GLN A 85 -46.99 -21.91 28.88
CA GLN A 85 -47.58 -23.26 28.95
C GLN A 85 -47.73 -23.87 27.54
N GLN A 86 -48.08 -23.05 26.55
CA GLN A 86 -48.13 -23.45 25.14
C GLN A 86 -46.72 -23.42 24.53
N PRO A 87 -46.22 -24.56 23.98
CA PRO A 87 -44.85 -24.66 23.47
C PRO A 87 -44.51 -23.70 22.33
N ASP A 88 -45.46 -23.42 21.46
CA ASP A 88 -45.23 -22.62 20.25
C ASP A 88 -44.96 -21.14 20.53
N HIS A 89 -45.31 -20.68 21.74
CA HIS A 89 -45.06 -19.30 22.18
C HIS A 89 -43.81 -19.17 23.07
N SER A 90 -43.26 -20.28 23.57
CA SER A 90 -42.09 -20.28 24.45
C SER A 90 -40.79 -19.95 23.72
N HIS A 91 -39.91 -19.19 24.37
CA HIS A 91 -38.57 -18.95 23.85
C HIS A 91 -37.73 -20.24 23.88
N LYS A 92 -37.33 -20.73 22.70
CA LYS A 92 -36.61 -22.02 22.54
C LYS A 92 -35.32 -22.10 23.37
N GLY A 93 -34.56 -21.00 23.43
CA GLY A 93 -33.34 -20.91 24.22
C GLY A 93 -33.60 -21.01 25.72
N GLY A 94 -34.66 -20.34 26.19
CA GLY A 94 -35.11 -20.41 27.58
C GLY A 94 -35.53 -21.83 27.97
N VAL A 95 -36.35 -22.49 27.14
CA VAL A 95 -36.79 -23.88 27.38
C VAL A 95 -35.59 -24.82 27.49
N LYS A 96 -34.59 -24.70 26.60
CA LYS A 96 -33.38 -25.52 26.66
C LYS A 96 -32.57 -25.24 27.93
N LEU A 97 -32.42 -23.96 28.30
CA LEU A 97 -31.68 -23.56 29.50
C LEU A 97 -32.32 -24.08 30.79
N PHE A 98 -33.64 -23.93 30.97
CA PHE A 98 -34.34 -24.46 32.16
C PHE A 98 -34.33 -25.99 32.26
N ASN A 99 -34.18 -26.68 31.12
CA ASN A 99 -33.98 -28.12 31.08
C ASN A 99 -32.54 -28.54 31.43
N ALA A 100 -31.55 -27.70 31.11
CA ALA A 100 -30.14 -27.93 31.43
C ALA A 100 -29.77 -27.51 32.87
N ALA A 101 -30.43 -26.47 33.40
CA ALA A 101 -30.14 -25.93 34.72
C ALA A 101 -30.45 -26.95 35.84
N SER A 102 -29.53 -27.06 36.80
CA SER A 102 -29.74 -27.80 38.04
C SER A 102 -30.88 -27.15 38.86
N PRO A 103 -31.73 -27.93 39.56
CA PRO A 103 -32.82 -27.40 40.39
C PRO A 103 -32.38 -26.37 41.44
N THR A 104 -31.14 -26.43 41.90
CA THR A 104 -30.59 -25.54 42.94
C THR A 104 -29.74 -24.40 42.38
N ALA A 105 -29.52 -24.36 41.06
CA ALA A 105 -28.67 -23.34 40.45
C ALA A 105 -29.39 -21.98 40.44
N GLU A 106 -28.61 -20.91 40.58
CA GLU A 106 -29.14 -19.57 40.43
C GLU A 106 -29.48 -19.30 38.96
N VAL A 107 -30.69 -18.79 38.71
CA VAL A 107 -31.14 -18.34 37.39
C VAL A 107 -31.45 -16.85 37.44
N LEU A 108 -30.81 -16.06 36.60
CA LEU A 108 -31.14 -14.64 36.39
C LEU A 108 -32.00 -14.50 35.14
N PHE A 109 -32.99 -13.61 35.20
CA PHE A 109 -33.83 -13.21 34.08
C PHE A 109 -33.15 -12.09 33.29
N GLY A 110 -32.70 -12.39 32.08
CA GLY A 110 -32.05 -11.43 31.18
C GLY A 110 -32.99 -10.89 30.11
N GLU A 111 -32.88 -9.61 29.78
CA GLU A 111 -33.44 -9.02 28.55
C GLU A 111 -32.49 -7.98 27.95
N ALA A 112 -32.65 -7.67 26.66
CA ALA A 112 -32.11 -6.47 26.05
C ALA A 112 -32.66 -5.20 26.74
N GLY A 113 -31.75 -4.31 27.07
CA GLY A 113 -32.06 -2.96 27.50
C GLY A 113 -32.62 -2.11 26.36
N PHE A 114 -32.91 -0.86 26.69
CA PHE A 114 -33.60 0.05 25.78
C PHE A 114 -32.68 0.87 24.87
N LEU A 115 -31.36 0.74 25.01
CA LEU A 115 -30.37 1.16 24.01
C LEU A 115 -29.76 -0.11 23.41
N ALA A 116 -30.55 -0.83 22.60
CA ALA A 116 -30.21 -2.19 22.24
C ALA A 116 -29.12 -2.25 21.17
N THR A 117 -29.23 -1.52 20.05
CA THR A 117 -28.23 -1.59 18.98
C THR A 117 -28.29 -0.38 18.05
N THR A 118 -27.21 -0.14 17.31
CA THR A 118 -27.13 0.86 16.23
C THR A 118 -28.02 0.50 15.04
N HIS A 119 -28.39 -0.78 14.90
CA HIS A 119 -29.13 -1.31 13.76
C HIS A 119 -30.52 -1.84 14.14
N SER A 120 -31.23 -2.48 13.21
CA SER A 120 -32.45 -3.22 13.56
C SER A 120 -32.10 -4.58 14.19
N TRP A 121 -33.04 -5.12 14.97
CA TRP A 121 -32.90 -6.45 15.57
C TRP A 121 -32.62 -7.52 14.51
N SER A 122 -33.41 -7.56 13.44
CA SER A 122 -33.25 -8.55 12.36
C SER A 122 -31.93 -8.42 11.61
N HIS A 123 -31.42 -7.19 11.40
CA HIS A 123 -30.14 -6.96 10.73
C HIS A 123 -28.97 -7.53 11.53
N SER A 124 -29.00 -7.39 12.86
CA SER A 124 -27.95 -7.95 13.74
C SER A 124 -27.80 -9.47 13.63
N PHE A 125 -28.89 -10.20 13.35
CA PHE A 125 -28.86 -11.65 13.14
C PHE A 125 -28.48 -12.03 11.70
N LYS A 126 -28.85 -11.23 10.70
CA LYS A 126 -28.57 -11.50 9.27
C LYS A 126 -27.10 -11.29 8.92
N GLU A 127 -26.47 -10.23 9.40
CA GLU A 127 -25.10 -9.85 8.98
C GLU A 127 -23.98 -10.60 9.68
N HIS A 128 -24.27 -11.28 10.81
CA HIS A 128 -23.26 -12.04 11.57
C HIS A 128 -22.05 -11.17 11.99
N ASN A 129 -22.30 -9.89 12.27
CA ASN A 129 -21.28 -8.91 12.60
C ASN A 129 -21.39 -8.47 14.08
N PRO A 130 -20.36 -8.72 14.92
CA PRO A 130 -20.32 -8.29 16.32
C PRO A 130 -20.50 -6.77 16.52
N ALA A 131 -20.21 -5.94 15.51
CA ALA A 131 -20.42 -4.49 15.58
C ALA A 131 -21.90 -4.09 15.75
N TYR A 132 -22.84 -4.99 15.46
CA TYR A 132 -24.29 -4.76 15.58
C TYR A 132 -24.91 -5.48 16.78
N ALA A 133 -24.09 -6.08 17.64
CA ALA A 133 -24.53 -6.79 18.84
C ALA A 133 -25.24 -5.87 19.84
N CYS A 134 -25.98 -6.47 20.77
CA CYS A 134 -26.73 -5.71 21.75
C CYS A 134 -25.79 -4.98 22.72
N LEU A 135 -26.05 -3.69 22.94
CA LEU A 135 -25.20 -2.76 23.68
C LEU A 135 -25.58 -2.66 25.16
N GLY A 136 -26.80 -3.05 25.55
CA GLY A 136 -27.29 -2.95 26.92
C GLY A 136 -28.18 -4.12 27.28
N TYR A 137 -28.00 -4.66 28.48
CA TYR A 137 -28.80 -5.78 29.01
C TYR A 137 -29.30 -5.45 30.41
N VAL A 138 -30.51 -5.91 30.73
CA VAL A 138 -31.10 -5.86 32.07
C VAL A 138 -31.12 -7.27 32.66
N TYR A 139 -30.95 -7.35 33.98
CA TYR A 139 -30.87 -8.61 34.71
C TYR A 139 -31.71 -8.50 35.99
N ASP A 140 -32.50 -9.52 36.29
CA ASP A 140 -33.30 -9.59 37.52
C ASP A 140 -33.33 -11.01 38.08
N ASP A 141 -33.28 -11.15 39.40
CA ASP A 141 -33.38 -12.43 40.09
C ASP A 141 -34.83 -12.78 40.47
N LEU A 142 -35.77 -11.84 40.46
CA LEU A 142 -37.16 -12.07 40.87
C LEU A 142 -38.09 -12.31 39.69
N ALA A 143 -38.11 -11.38 38.73
CA ALA A 143 -38.97 -11.45 37.54
C ALA A 143 -38.51 -10.44 36.48
N HIS A 144 -38.91 -10.63 35.22
CA HIS A 144 -38.65 -9.62 34.18
C HIS A 144 -39.38 -8.29 34.46
N TYR A 145 -38.79 -7.17 34.05
CA TYR A 145 -39.35 -5.83 34.28
C TYR A 145 -40.77 -5.62 33.73
N PHE A 146 -41.16 -6.36 32.68
CA PHE A 146 -42.48 -6.25 32.04
C PHE A 146 -43.56 -7.13 32.70
N MET A 147 -43.24 -7.90 33.74
CA MET A 147 -44.20 -8.78 34.41
C MET A 147 -45.01 -8.03 35.47
N ALA A 148 -46.22 -7.60 35.11
CA ALA A 148 -47.00 -6.71 35.96
C ALA A 148 -47.62 -7.35 37.21
N ASP A 149 -47.65 -8.68 37.32
CA ASP A 149 -48.15 -9.40 38.50
C ASP A 149 -47.06 -9.70 39.53
N TYR A 150 -45.79 -9.67 39.13
CA TYR A 150 -44.67 -10.09 39.96
C TYR A 150 -43.76 -8.89 40.24
N PRO A 151 -43.64 -8.43 41.51
CA PRO A 151 -42.71 -7.36 41.81
C PRO A 151 -41.27 -7.84 41.57
N ASN A 152 -40.48 -7.01 40.90
CA ASN A 152 -39.10 -7.26 40.53
C ASN A 152 -38.16 -6.27 41.23
N ARG A 153 -36.84 -6.39 41.04
CA ARG A 153 -35.86 -5.54 41.73
C ARG A 153 -35.98 -4.08 41.35
N LEU A 154 -36.31 -3.80 40.08
CA LEU A 154 -36.59 -2.44 39.62
C LEU A 154 -37.79 -1.82 40.33
N VAL A 155 -38.92 -2.53 40.41
CA VAL A 155 -40.12 -2.05 41.09
C VAL A 155 -39.87 -1.86 42.59
N ARG A 156 -39.11 -2.76 43.24
CA ARG A 156 -38.69 -2.57 44.64
C ARG A 156 -37.84 -1.31 44.82
N LYS A 157 -36.85 -1.09 43.95
CA LYS A 157 -36.03 0.13 43.97
C LYS A 157 -36.89 1.38 43.77
N LEU A 158 -37.83 1.36 42.83
CA LEU A 158 -38.78 2.44 42.56
C LEU A 158 -39.75 2.69 43.72
N ASN A 159 -40.09 1.69 44.53
CA ASN A 159 -40.88 1.90 45.75
C ASN A 159 -40.01 2.33 46.97
N SER A 160 -38.71 2.07 46.96
CA SER A 160 -37.80 2.34 48.09
C SER A 160 -37.67 3.83 48.42
N HIS A 161 -37.25 4.17 49.64
CA HIS A 161 -37.00 5.55 50.09
C HIS A 161 -35.58 6.06 49.79
N ALA A 162 -34.73 5.23 49.15
CA ALA A 162 -33.38 5.61 48.76
C ALA A 162 -33.41 6.38 47.43
N ASP A 163 -33.87 7.63 47.48
CA ASP A 163 -34.03 8.48 46.30
C ASP A 163 -32.64 8.92 45.74
N PRO A 164 -32.48 9.10 44.40
CA PRO A 164 -31.18 9.43 43.81
C PRO A 164 -30.71 10.83 44.24
N SER A 165 -29.38 11.04 44.26
CA SER A 165 -28.82 12.34 44.62
C SER A 165 -29.18 13.42 43.58
N PRO A 166 -29.13 14.72 43.94
CA PRO A 166 -29.33 15.80 42.98
C PRO A 166 -28.40 15.72 41.75
N GLU A 167 -27.15 15.28 41.94
CA GLU A 167 -26.19 15.08 40.86
C GLU A 167 -26.61 13.92 39.93
N GLU A 168 -27.11 12.82 40.50
CA GLU A 168 -27.60 11.67 39.75
C GLU A 168 -28.85 12.01 38.94
N LEU A 169 -29.76 12.82 39.49
CA LEU A 169 -30.94 13.33 38.79
C LEU A 169 -30.53 14.28 37.66
N ASN A 170 -29.60 15.20 37.89
CA ASN A 170 -29.10 16.09 36.85
C ASN A 170 -28.39 15.31 35.72
N ARG A 171 -27.63 14.26 36.05
CA ARG A 171 -27.05 13.34 35.06
C ARG A 171 -28.16 12.66 34.25
N ALA A 172 -29.19 12.13 34.92
CA ALA A 172 -30.32 11.47 34.26
C ALA A 172 -31.08 12.43 33.31
N GLU A 173 -31.36 13.65 33.75
CA GLU A 173 -32.00 14.67 32.91
C GLU A 173 -31.16 15.03 31.69
N THR A 174 -29.85 15.25 31.87
CA THR A 174 -28.93 15.57 30.76
C THR A 174 -28.90 14.46 29.71
N LEU A 175 -28.83 13.20 30.15
CA LEU A 175 -28.79 12.03 29.27
C LEU A 175 -30.13 11.79 28.57
N LEU A 176 -31.25 11.96 29.27
CA LEU A 176 -32.59 11.91 28.68
C LEU A 176 -32.72 12.96 27.59
N GLN A 177 -32.33 14.21 27.87
CA GLN A 177 -32.37 15.28 26.88
C GLN A 177 -31.47 14.97 25.68
N ARG A 178 -30.28 14.38 25.90
CA ARG A 178 -29.41 13.92 24.81
C ARG A 178 -30.11 12.87 23.94
N ILE A 179 -30.78 11.88 24.54
CA ILE A 179 -31.54 10.86 23.81
C ILE A 179 -32.63 11.50 22.94
N VAL A 180 -33.40 12.44 23.48
CA VAL A 180 -34.47 13.14 22.75
C VAL A 180 -33.88 13.98 21.61
N MET A 181 -32.87 14.81 21.91
CA MET A 181 -32.24 15.67 20.91
C MET A 181 -31.58 14.87 19.79
N GLN A 182 -30.89 13.79 20.13
CA GLN A 182 -30.22 12.92 19.16
C GLN A 182 -31.16 11.90 18.52
N ARG A 183 -32.43 11.84 18.94
CA ARG A 183 -33.46 10.91 18.45
C ARG A 183 -33.02 9.44 18.55
N VAL A 184 -32.41 9.09 19.68
CA VAL A 184 -31.92 7.73 19.97
C VAL A 184 -33.07 6.89 20.52
N SER A 185 -33.24 5.66 20.02
CA SER A 185 -34.30 4.71 20.44
C SER A 185 -33.70 3.31 20.72
N LYS A 186 -34.54 2.29 20.98
CA LYS A 186 -34.11 0.88 21.12
C LYS A 186 -33.29 0.40 19.94
N TYR A 187 -33.80 0.69 18.75
CA TYR A 187 -33.17 0.40 17.48
C TYR A 187 -32.96 1.73 16.76
N ASN A 188 -31.81 1.88 16.09
CA ASN A 188 -31.36 3.18 15.57
C ASN A 188 -31.12 3.16 14.05
N ALA A 189 -31.79 2.24 13.33
CA ALA A 189 -31.70 2.10 11.88
C ALA A 189 -32.94 2.56 11.11
N GLN A 190 -33.80 3.37 11.73
CA GLN A 190 -34.97 3.93 11.07
C GLN A 190 -34.65 5.32 10.50
N PRO A 191 -35.06 5.59 9.25
CA PRO A 191 -35.08 6.93 8.69
C PRO A 191 -35.72 7.96 9.63
N MET A 192 -35.15 9.17 9.65
CA MET A 192 -35.63 10.29 10.46
C MET A 192 -36.45 11.30 9.65
N GLN A 193 -37.10 10.85 8.59
CA GLN A 193 -37.95 11.66 7.73
C GLN A 193 -39.40 11.63 8.22
N ALA A 194 -40.06 12.79 8.22
CA ALA A 194 -41.47 12.87 8.53
C ALA A 194 -42.30 12.17 7.43
N PRO A 195 -43.26 11.30 7.79
CA PRO A 195 -44.17 10.74 6.80
C PRO A 195 -45.03 11.84 6.16
N ALA A 196 -45.43 11.67 4.89
CA ALA A 196 -46.42 12.54 4.27
C ALA A 196 -47.72 12.51 5.09
N MET A 197 -48.23 13.65 5.55
CA MET A 197 -49.42 13.73 6.41
C MET A 197 -50.71 13.99 5.62
N THR A 198 -51.86 13.64 6.19
CA THR A 198 -53.16 13.96 5.59
C THR A 198 -53.44 15.45 5.79
N GLU A 199 -53.80 16.15 4.71
CA GLU A 199 -54.17 17.56 4.74
C GLU A 199 -55.49 17.78 5.50
N GLY A 200 -55.67 18.97 6.08
CA GLY A 200 -56.90 19.35 6.78
C GLY A 200 -56.96 19.02 8.28
N TYR A 201 -56.02 18.25 8.83
CA TYR A 201 -55.91 17.99 10.27
C TYR A 201 -54.81 18.83 10.92
N THR A 202 -55.19 19.65 11.90
CA THR A 202 -54.27 20.46 12.72
C THR A 202 -53.76 19.71 13.95
N ARG A 203 -54.48 18.68 14.40
CA ARG A 203 -54.17 17.88 15.59
C ARG A 203 -54.11 16.38 15.27
N ARG A 204 -53.19 15.66 15.91
CA ARG A 204 -52.97 14.21 15.67
C ARG A 204 -52.63 13.46 16.96
N VAL A 205 -53.04 12.20 17.02
CA VAL A 205 -52.73 11.27 18.12
C VAL A 205 -52.14 9.96 17.57
N LEU A 206 -51.27 9.32 18.36
CA LEU A 206 -50.59 8.09 17.98
C LEU A 206 -51.16 6.89 18.75
N VAL A 207 -51.41 5.79 18.07
CA VAL A 207 -51.75 4.48 18.64
C VAL A 207 -50.64 3.50 18.24
N CYS A 208 -49.97 2.92 19.22
CA CYS A 208 -48.86 2.00 18.99
C CYS A 208 -49.34 0.55 18.92
N ASP A 209 -49.07 -0.12 17.81
CA ASP A 209 -49.23 -1.57 17.67
C ASP A 209 -48.06 -2.31 18.35
N GLN A 210 -48.25 -3.60 18.65
CA GLN A 210 -47.20 -4.48 19.18
C GLN A 210 -47.25 -5.85 18.51
N ALA A 211 -46.15 -6.59 18.59
CA ALA A 211 -46.10 -7.97 18.09
C ALA A 211 -47.12 -8.85 18.84
N TYR A 212 -47.87 -9.66 18.09
CA TYR A 212 -48.88 -10.55 18.63
C TYR A 212 -48.25 -11.56 19.59
N ALA A 213 -48.88 -11.75 20.76
CA ALA A 213 -48.43 -12.64 21.82
C ALA A 213 -47.00 -12.35 22.34
N ASP A 214 -46.55 -11.10 22.29
CA ASP A 214 -45.32 -10.67 22.97
C ASP A 214 -45.45 -10.90 24.49
N ALA A 215 -44.38 -11.32 25.15
CA ALA A 215 -44.37 -11.55 26.59
C ALA A 215 -44.78 -10.30 27.38
N SER A 216 -44.40 -9.12 26.90
CA SER A 216 -44.81 -7.85 27.50
C SER A 216 -46.32 -7.60 27.44
N THR A 217 -47.03 -8.16 26.45
CA THR A 217 -48.49 -8.03 26.32
C THR A 217 -49.21 -9.02 27.21
N VAL A 218 -48.77 -10.29 27.20
CA VAL A 218 -49.34 -11.36 28.03
C VAL A 218 -49.21 -11.05 29.52
N TYR A 219 -47.99 -10.75 29.99
CA TYR A 219 -47.74 -10.44 31.40
C TYR A 219 -48.07 -9.00 31.79
N GLY A 220 -48.32 -8.13 30.81
CA GLY A 220 -48.85 -6.78 31.01
C GLY A 220 -50.37 -6.70 30.92
N LYS A 221 -51.06 -7.85 30.87
CA LYS A 221 -52.52 -8.01 30.88
C LYS A 221 -53.25 -7.31 29.75
N VAL A 222 -52.72 -7.40 28.54
CA VAL A 222 -53.38 -6.90 27.33
C VAL A 222 -53.42 -7.97 26.25
N GLY A 223 -54.59 -8.17 25.66
CA GLY A 223 -54.80 -9.03 24.50
C GLY A 223 -55.62 -8.32 23.42
N ASP A 224 -56.20 -9.09 22.50
CA ASP A 224 -56.97 -8.55 21.36
C ASP A 224 -58.04 -7.55 21.78
N ALA A 225 -58.81 -7.87 22.84
CA ALA A 225 -59.88 -7.01 23.35
C ALA A 225 -59.37 -5.67 23.90
N GLU A 226 -58.19 -5.64 24.51
CA GLU A 226 -57.60 -4.41 25.06
C GLU A 226 -57.01 -3.52 23.97
N PHE A 227 -56.42 -4.10 22.92
CA PHE A 227 -56.01 -3.34 21.73
C PHE A 227 -57.24 -2.77 21.01
N GLU A 228 -58.31 -3.54 20.83
CA GLU A 228 -59.55 -3.00 20.26
C GLU A 228 -60.11 -1.82 21.08
N LYS A 229 -60.20 -1.97 22.41
CA LYS A 229 -60.61 -0.90 23.31
C LYS A 229 -59.70 0.32 23.21
N MET A 230 -58.39 0.12 23.08
CA MET A 230 -57.41 1.20 22.96
C MET A 230 -57.63 2.02 21.69
N LEU A 231 -57.80 1.37 20.53
CA LEU A 231 -58.06 2.08 19.29
C LEU A 231 -59.40 2.81 19.33
N LEU A 232 -60.46 2.16 19.83
CA LEU A 232 -61.77 2.78 19.97
C LEU A 232 -61.77 3.97 20.94
N ALA A 233 -61.03 3.88 22.04
CA ALA A 233 -60.84 4.98 22.98
C ALA A 233 -60.09 6.15 22.34
N ALA A 234 -58.99 5.90 21.62
CA ALA A 234 -58.26 6.94 20.90
C ALA A 234 -59.15 7.67 19.89
N ILE A 235 -60.01 6.93 19.19
CA ILE A 235 -61.03 7.49 18.27
C ILE A 235 -62.04 8.32 19.06
N ALA A 236 -62.69 7.76 20.09
CA ALA A 236 -63.78 8.43 20.81
C ALA A 236 -63.33 9.67 21.59
N GLU A 237 -62.16 9.62 22.22
CA GLU A 237 -61.61 10.70 23.08
C GLU A 237 -61.05 11.87 22.27
N ASN A 238 -60.77 11.68 20.97
CA ASN A 238 -60.14 12.70 20.11
C ASN A 238 -60.95 12.87 18.79
N PRO A 239 -62.16 13.44 18.82
CA PRO A 239 -63.04 13.53 17.64
C PRO A 239 -62.52 14.46 16.54
N ASP A 240 -61.67 15.43 16.88
CA ASP A 240 -61.09 16.46 16.02
C ASP A 240 -59.71 16.09 15.43
N ALA A 241 -59.12 14.97 15.86
CA ALA A 241 -57.77 14.57 15.49
C ALA A 241 -57.72 13.47 14.44
N GLU A 242 -56.63 13.47 13.65
CA GLU A 242 -56.20 12.29 12.89
C GLU A 242 -55.61 11.24 13.85
N ILE A 243 -56.03 9.98 13.69
CA ILE A 243 -55.53 8.85 14.48
C ILE A 243 -54.46 8.13 13.66
N LEU A 244 -53.21 8.24 14.07
CA LEU A 244 -52.08 7.56 13.45
C LEU A 244 -51.85 6.22 14.15
N VAL A 245 -52.02 5.11 13.45
CA VAL A 245 -51.75 3.76 13.99
C VAL A 245 -50.39 3.30 13.47
N LYS A 246 -49.38 3.26 14.34
CA LYS A 246 -48.05 2.81 13.97
C LYS A 246 -47.94 1.29 14.14
N THR A 247 -47.80 0.60 13.02
CA THR A 247 -47.58 -0.86 13.02
C THR A 247 -46.16 -1.20 13.51
N HIS A 248 -46.01 -2.39 14.12
CA HIS A 248 -44.72 -2.83 14.66
C HIS A 248 -43.69 -3.06 13.53
N PRO A 249 -42.44 -2.55 13.65
CA PRO A 249 -41.45 -2.62 12.57
C PRO A 249 -41.09 -4.05 12.09
N ASP A 250 -41.14 -5.05 12.98
CA ASP A 250 -40.88 -6.47 12.62
C ASP A 250 -41.84 -7.00 11.54
N THR A 251 -43.07 -6.46 11.45
CA THR A 251 -44.06 -6.89 10.43
C THR A 251 -43.62 -6.54 9.00
N VAL A 252 -42.72 -5.57 8.85
CA VAL A 252 -42.13 -5.16 7.56
C VAL A 252 -40.81 -5.88 7.29
N TRP A 253 -40.04 -6.18 8.34
CA TRP A 253 -38.69 -6.77 8.21
C TRP A 253 -38.68 -8.29 8.05
N GLU A 254 -39.72 -8.98 8.51
CA GLU A 254 -39.90 -10.42 8.36
C GLU A 254 -41.33 -10.72 7.86
N LYS A 255 -41.56 -10.47 6.56
CA LYS A 255 -42.80 -10.89 5.89
C LYS A 255 -43.11 -12.36 6.23
N ASP A 256 -44.34 -12.61 6.67
CA ASP A 256 -44.92 -13.92 6.96
C ASP A 256 -44.50 -14.62 8.28
N LYS A 257 -43.74 -13.99 9.19
CA LYS A 257 -43.33 -14.63 10.48
C LYS A 257 -43.91 -14.04 11.75
N ARG A 258 -44.21 -12.73 11.79
CA ARG A 258 -44.81 -12.05 12.95
C ARG A 258 -45.88 -11.06 12.50
N THR A 259 -47.06 -11.12 13.13
CA THR A 259 -48.17 -10.18 12.92
C THR A 259 -48.33 -9.29 14.14
N GLY A 260 -48.79 -8.06 13.97
CA GLY A 260 -49.24 -7.18 15.05
C GLY A 260 -50.77 -7.20 15.20
N TYR A 261 -51.28 -6.64 16.29
CA TYR A 261 -52.72 -6.62 16.60
C TYR A 261 -53.53 -5.84 15.56
N TYR A 262 -52.98 -4.79 14.97
CA TYR A 262 -53.68 -3.98 13.95
C TYR A 262 -53.25 -4.28 12.50
N THR A 263 -52.44 -5.31 12.28
CA THR A 263 -51.86 -5.59 10.95
C THR A 263 -52.93 -5.84 9.87
N HIS A 264 -54.09 -6.37 10.28
CA HIS A 264 -55.23 -6.67 9.40
C HIS A 264 -56.07 -5.44 9.01
N LEU A 265 -55.86 -4.29 9.65
CA LEU A 265 -56.62 -3.06 9.40
C LEU A 265 -56.04 -2.25 8.22
N GLN A 266 -56.89 -1.45 7.58
CA GLN A 266 -56.51 -0.51 6.52
C GLN A 266 -56.79 0.93 6.95
N SER A 267 -56.16 1.89 6.28
CA SER A 267 -56.46 3.31 6.50
C SER A 267 -57.90 3.60 6.06
N THR A 268 -58.72 4.14 6.96
CA THR A 268 -60.13 4.46 6.68
C THR A 268 -60.53 5.74 7.41
N GLY A 269 -61.08 6.71 6.67
CA GLY A 269 -61.47 8.02 7.22
C GLY A 269 -60.27 8.72 7.88
N ARG A 270 -60.43 9.10 9.15
CA ARG A 270 -59.40 9.77 9.96
C ARG A 270 -58.44 8.81 10.68
N VAL A 271 -58.58 7.50 10.48
CA VAL A 271 -57.66 6.49 11.02
C VAL A 271 -56.68 6.09 9.93
N ARG A 272 -55.39 6.36 10.17
CA ARG A 272 -54.33 6.15 9.20
C ARG A 272 -53.32 5.12 9.70
N MET A 273 -53.11 4.08 8.91
CA MET A 273 -52.11 3.04 9.19
C MET A 273 -50.73 3.49 8.69
N LEU A 274 -49.76 3.62 9.60
CA LEU A 274 -48.36 3.91 9.30
C LEU A 274 -47.54 2.61 9.30
N ARG A 275 -47.05 2.23 8.13
CA ARG A 275 -46.29 0.99 7.90
C ARG A 275 -44.80 1.23 7.71
N ASP A 276 -44.39 2.44 7.35
CA ASP A 276 -43.00 2.74 7.08
C ASP A 276 -42.10 2.58 8.33
N PRO A 277 -40.83 2.17 8.14
CA PRO A 277 -39.85 2.17 9.22
C PRO A 277 -39.45 3.62 9.52
N ILE A 278 -40.00 4.20 10.58
CA ILE A 278 -39.78 5.61 10.95
C ILE A 278 -39.27 5.67 12.38
N ASN A 279 -38.32 6.58 12.63
CA ASN A 279 -37.81 6.84 13.97
C ASN A 279 -38.95 7.36 14.89
N PRO A 280 -39.13 6.81 16.10
CA PRO A 280 -40.21 7.20 17.00
C PRO A 280 -40.29 8.70 17.31
N TYR A 281 -39.15 9.38 17.48
CA TYR A 281 -39.12 10.79 17.83
C TYR A 281 -39.67 11.70 16.72
N VAL A 282 -39.55 11.27 15.46
CA VAL A 282 -40.19 11.97 14.34
C VAL A 282 -41.71 11.88 14.42
N LEU A 283 -42.24 10.76 14.89
CA LEU A 283 -43.69 10.60 15.09
C LEU A 283 -44.16 11.42 16.29
N PHE A 284 -43.35 11.48 17.35
CA PHE A 284 -43.68 12.30 18.53
C PHE A 284 -43.75 13.77 18.19
N ASP A 285 -42.89 14.30 17.30
CA ASP A 285 -42.97 15.69 16.84
C ASP A 285 -44.34 16.03 16.20
N LEU A 286 -45.07 15.03 15.69
CA LEU A 286 -46.34 15.21 14.96
C LEU A 286 -47.60 15.03 15.82
N VAL A 287 -47.48 14.52 17.05
CA VAL A 287 -48.62 14.16 17.90
C VAL A 287 -48.54 14.82 19.27
N ASP A 288 -49.69 14.96 19.94
CA ASP A 288 -49.77 15.42 21.33
C ASP A 288 -50.00 14.29 22.35
N THR A 289 -50.70 13.23 21.95
CA THR A 289 -51.08 12.10 22.81
C THR A 289 -50.71 10.77 22.17
N VAL A 290 -50.19 9.84 22.97
CA VAL A 290 -49.78 8.50 22.55
C VAL A 290 -50.49 7.43 23.38
N TYR A 291 -51.19 6.52 22.70
CA TYR A 291 -51.90 5.38 23.28
C TYR A 291 -51.06 4.11 23.09
N VAL A 292 -50.79 3.39 24.17
CA VAL A 292 -49.99 2.17 24.16
C VAL A 292 -50.61 1.06 25.00
N GLY A 293 -50.43 -0.19 24.59
CA GLY A 293 -50.67 -1.35 25.45
C GLY A 293 -49.58 -1.41 26.52
N THR A 294 -48.41 -1.92 26.12
CA THR A 294 -47.21 -2.05 26.97
C THR A 294 -45.91 -1.66 26.26
N SER A 295 -46.02 -1.09 25.05
CA SER A 295 -44.89 -0.75 24.19
C SER A 295 -43.92 0.24 24.83
N GLN A 296 -42.61 -0.02 24.70
CA GLN A 296 -41.56 0.93 25.08
C GLN A 296 -41.74 2.32 24.46
N MET A 297 -42.36 2.43 23.29
CA MET A 297 -42.63 3.72 22.66
C MET A 297 -43.42 4.68 23.56
N GLY A 298 -44.20 4.15 24.53
CA GLY A 298 -44.86 4.99 25.53
C GLY A 298 -43.86 5.69 26.46
N LEU A 299 -42.79 5.03 26.89
CA LEU A 299 -41.74 5.67 27.68
C LEU A 299 -40.97 6.72 26.86
N GLU A 300 -40.67 6.40 25.60
CA GLU A 300 -39.99 7.35 24.70
C GLU A 300 -40.87 8.58 24.41
N ALA A 301 -42.19 8.40 24.33
CA ALA A 301 -43.16 9.49 24.22
C ALA A 301 -43.18 10.38 25.47
N LEU A 302 -43.06 9.79 26.69
CA LEU A 302 -42.88 10.57 27.91
C LEU A 302 -41.59 11.40 27.86
N PHE A 303 -40.48 10.81 27.39
CA PHE A 303 -39.21 11.56 27.21
C PHE A 303 -39.37 12.73 26.24
N ALA A 304 -40.16 12.56 25.18
CA ALA A 304 -40.52 13.62 24.24
C ALA A 304 -41.60 14.60 24.75
N GLY A 305 -41.99 14.50 26.03
CA GLY A 305 -42.95 15.40 26.68
C GLY A 305 -44.41 15.21 26.23
N LYS A 306 -44.77 14.01 25.73
CA LYS A 306 -46.12 13.71 25.24
C LYS A 306 -47.01 13.17 26.34
N LYS A 307 -48.32 13.38 26.21
CA LYS A 307 -49.31 12.71 27.07
C LYS A 307 -49.36 11.22 26.68
N VAL A 308 -49.27 10.32 27.65
CA VAL A 308 -49.26 8.88 27.40
C VAL A 308 -50.40 8.20 28.13
N VAL A 309 -51.18 7.41 27.39
CA VAL A 309 -52.30 6.62 27.89
C VAL A 309 -51.92 5.14 27.78
N THR A 310 -52.00 4.40 28.88
CA THR A 310 -51.59 3.00 28.96
C THR A 310 -52.81 2.10 29.16
N PHE A 311 -53.00 1.11 28.28
CA PHE A 311 -54.06 0.11 28.38
C PHE A 311 -53.60 -1.19 29.06
N GLY A 312 -52.29 -1.41 29.15
CA GLY A 312 -51.67 -2.44 29.96
C GLY A 312 -50.84 -1.87 31.10
N ALA A 313 -49.97 -2.71 31.66
CA ALA A 313 -49.15 -2.36 32.82
C ALA A 313 -47.62 -2.41 32.56
N PRO A 314 -47.09 -1.67 31.55
CA PRO A 314 -45.64 -1.59 31.33
C PRO A 314 -44.93 -1.02 32.56
N PHE A 315 -43.64 -1.29 32.76
CA PHE A 315 -42.96 -0.98 34.04
C PHE A 315 -43.02 0.50 34.47
N TYR A 316 -43.15 1.42 33.52
CA TYR A 316 -43.21 2.87 33.73
C TYR A 316 -44.64 3.40 34.03
N ALA A 317 -45.66 2.55 33.94
CA ALA A 317 -47.04 2.88 34.34
C ALA A 317 -47.25 2.71 35.86
N GLY A 318 -48.22 3.41 36.45
CA GLY A 318 -48.57 3.31 37.88
C GLY A 318 -47.73 4.19 38.81
N TRP A 319 -46.92 5.10 38.27
CA TRP A 319 -46.05 6.01 39.04
C TRP A 319 -46.49 7.48 38.96
N GLY A 320 -47.67 7.76 38.40
CA GLY A 320 -48.20 9.12 38.23
C GLY A 320 -47.74 9.87 36.97
N LEU A 321 -47.05 9.20 36.05
CA LEU A 321 -46.55 9.77 34.79
C LEU A 321 -47.49 9.55 33.59
N THR A 322 -48.45 8.63 33.72
CA THR A 322 -49.30 8.14 32.63
C THR A 322 -50.78 8.14 33.03
N ASP A 323 -51.67 8.22 32.04
CA ASP A 323 -53.11 7.91 32.20
C ASP A 323 -53.29 6.39 32.13
N ASP A 324 -53.31 5.75 33.31
CA ASP A 324 -53.35 4.30 33.45
C ASP A 324 -54.78 3.75 33.44
N ARG A 325 -55.13 2.96 32.41
CA ARG A 325 -56.45 2.31 32.28
C ARG A 325 -56.54 0.99 33.05
N GLN A 326 -55.46 0.56 33.70
CA GLN A 326 -55.41 -0.58 34.60
C GLN A 326 -54.86 -0.19 35.97
N LYS A 327 -55.33 -0.85 37.04
CA LYS A 327 -54.78 -0.70 38.39
C LYS A 327 -53.60 -1.66 38.57
N ILE A 328 -52.51 -1.17 39.16
CA ILE A 328 -51.28 -1.93 39.41
C ILE A 328 -50.99 -1.94 40.92
N PRO A 329 -51.45 -2.94 41.69
CA PRO A 329 -51.54 -2.84 43.15
C PRO A 329 -50.23 -2.61 43.90
N HIS A 330 -49.09 -3.07 43.37
CA HIS A 330 -47.79 -2.99 44.04
C HIS A 330 -46.91 -1.81 43.55
N ARG A 331 -47.48 -0.86 42.80
CA ARG A 331 -46.84 0.41 42.44
C ARG A 331 -47.65 1.54 43.07
N HIS A 332 -47.10 2.15 44.11
CA HIS A 332 -47.87 3.04 45.00
C HIS A 332 -47.16 4.34 45.36
N ARG A 333 -45.94 4.58 44.87
CA ARG A 333 -45.27 5.90 44.97
C ARG A 333 -45.47 6.68 43.67
N SER A 334 -45.44 8.00 43.76
CA SER A 334 -45.24 8.86 42.59
C SER A 334 -43.76 8.99 42.29
N ARG A 335 -43.38 8.97 41.00
CA ARG A 335 -42.00 9.18 40.54
C ARG A 335 -41.95 10.19 39.40
N SER A 336 -40.90 10.99 39.38
CA SER A 336 -40.53 11.83 38.26
C SER A 336 -39.96 11.00 37.10
N LEU A 337 -39.96 11.58 35.92
CA LEU A 337 -39.40 10.95 34.72
C LEU A 337 -37.87 10.75 34.84
N ALA A 338 -37.17 11.69 35.47
CA ALA A 338 -35.74 11.60 35.75
C ALA A 338 -35.40 10.41 36.66
N GLU A 339 -36.22 10.14 37.68
CA GLU A 339 -36.05 8.96 38.54
C GLU A 339 -36.28 7.66 37.77
N ILE A 340 -37.37 7.56 36.98
CA ILE A 340 -37.60 6.38 36.11
C ILE A 340 -36.41 6.16 35.18
N PHE A 341 -35.89 7.22 34.57
CA PHE A 341 -34.73 7.17 33.71
C PHE A 341 -33.48 6.69 34.46
N HIS A 342 -33.16 7.31 35.60
CA HIS A 342 -32.01 6.93 36.42
C HIS A 342 -32.06 5.44 36.78
N TYR A 343 -33.17 4.98 37.35
CA TYR A 343 -33.27 3.60 37.79
C TYR A 343 -33.21 2.61 36.63
N PHE A 344 -33.89 2.85 35.51
CA PHE A 344 -33.89 1.90 34.40
C PHE A 344 -32.62 1.97 33.54
N TYR A 345 -32.28 3.16 33.03
CA TYR A 345 -31.22 3.35 32.04
C TYR A 345 -29.83 3.42 32.65
N ILE A 346 -29.67 3.84 33.92
CA ILE A 346 -28.34 4.01 34.53
C ILE A 346 -28.04 2.87 35.51
N TRP A 347 -28.94 2.61 36.46
CA TRP A 347 -28.72 1.61 37.50
C TRP A 347 -29.04 0.18 37.01
N TYR A 348 -30.22 -0.06 36.46
CA TYR A 348 -30.70 -1.41 36.15
C TYR A 348 -30.11 -2.01 34.86
N THR A 349 -29.76 -1.17 33.88
CA THR A 349 -29.14 -1.61 32.63
C THR A 349 -27.62 -1.62 32.73
N ILE A 350 -26.99 -2.71 32.27
CA ILE A 350 -25.54 -2.86 32.15
C ILE A 350 -25.15 -2.81 30.67
N TYR A 351 -24.21 -1.94 30.32
CA TYR A 351 -23.84 -1.69 28.92
C TYR A 351 -22.46 -2.23 28.52
N HIS A 352 -22.30 -2.43 27.22
CA HIS A 352 -21.09 -2.92 26.56
C HIS A 352 -20.93 -2.27 25.18
N LEU A 353 -19.68 -2.17 24.72
CA LEU A 353 -19.36 -1.74 23.36
C LEU A 353 -18.59 -2.83 22.61
N PRO A 354 -18.84 -3.04 21.30
CA PRO A 354 -18.08 -3.96 20.49
C PRO A 354 -16.57 -3.67 20.56
N GLY A 355 -15.77 -4.68 20.90
CA GLY A 355 -14.32 -4.57 21.02
C GLY A 355 -13.79 -3.94 22.32
N LYS A 356 -14.65 -3.39 23.19
CA LYS A 356 -14.29 -2.87 24.52
C LYS A 356 -14.47 -3.99 25.56
N LYS A 357 -13.42 -4.30 26.33
CA LYS A 357 -13.51 -5.26 27.45
C LYS A 357 -14.22 -4.61 28.64
N GLY A 358 -15.09 -5.35 29.32
CA GLY A 358 -15.80 -4.90 30.53
C GLY A 358 -17.09 -4.13 30.26
N VAL A 359 -17.56 -3.41 31.28
CA VAL A 359 -18.77 -2.56 31.21
C VAL A 359 -18.46 -1.20 30.60
N ALA A 360 -19.45 -0.62 29.91
CA ALA A 360 -19.42 0.73 29.39
C ALA A 360 -20.41 1.61 30.17
N GLU A 361 -20.15 2.92 30.19
CA GLU A 361 -21.12 3.89 30.69
C GLU A 361 -22.16 4.20 29.61
N ILE A 362 -23.35 4.66 30.00
CA ILE A 362 -24.41 5.03 29.05
C ILE A 362 -23.96 6.14 28.08
N GLU A 363 -23.11 7.06 28.53
CA GLU A 363 -22.50 8.12 27.72
C GLU A 363 -21.68 7.56 26.54
N ASP A 364 -20.91 6.49 26.79
CA ASP A 364 -20.14 5.80 25.77
C ASP A 364 -21.08 5.16 24.73
N VAL A 365 -22.18 4.57 25.19
CA VAL A 365 -23.18 3.90 24.35
C VAL A 365 -23.91 4.89 23.47
N LEU A 366 -24.34 6.02 24.02
CA LEU A 366 -24.98 7.09 23.23
C LEU A 366 -24.02 7.60 22.15
N SER A 367 -22.76 7.86 22.51
CA SER A 367 -21.74 8.29 21.55
C SER A 367 -21.48 7.24 20.46
N TYR A 368 -21.49 5.96 20.82
CA TYR A 368 -21.39 4.86 19.86
C TYR A 368 -22.60 4.78 18.93
N ILE A 369 -23.82 4.93 19.46
CA ILE A 369 -25.05 4.93 18.66
C ILE A 369 -25.04 6.10 17.68
N GLU A 370 -24.77 7.31 18.17
CA GLU A 370 -24.73 8.53 17.36
C GLU A 370 -23.74 8.41 16.18
N THR A 371 -22.59 7.79 16.40
CA THR A 371 -21.54 7.65 15.39
C THR A 371 -21.74 6.45 14.45
N LYS A 372 -22.34 5.35 14.92
CA LYS A 372 -22.40 4.07 14.17
C LYS A 372 -23.78 3.72 13.62
N ARG A 373 -24.81 4.50 13.92
CA ARG A 373 -26.13 4.31 13.31
C ARG A 373 -26.13 4.68 11.81
N PRO A 374 -26.92 3.99 10.97
CA PRO A 374 -26.93 4.24 9.53
C PRO A 374 -27.59 5.58 9.16
N TYR A 375 -28.59 6.02 9.93
CA TYR A 375 -29.28 7.29 9.67
C TYR A 375 -28.85 8.34 10.69
N GLN A 376 -28.23 9.40 10.20
CA GLN A 376 -27.86 10.54 11.03
C GLN A 376 -29.07 11.42 11.32
N ARG A 377 -28.99 12.14 12.44
CA ARG A 377 -29.97 13.18 12.76
C ARG A 377 -29.92 14.26 11.68
N PRO A 378 -31.07 14.71 11.14
CA PRO A 378 -31.11 15.86 10.24
C PRO A 378 -30.53 17.10 10.93
N PRO A 379 -29.79 17.97 10.20
CA PRO A 379 -29.32 19.22 10.77
C PRO A 379 -30.50 20.09 11.20
N THR A 380 -30.34 20.81 12.30
CA THR A 380 -31.31 21.78 12.79
C THR A 380 -31.41 22.99 11.88
N ALA A 381 -32.53 23.71 11.95
CA ALA A 381 -32.67 25.01 11.31
C ALA A 381 -31.54 25.99 11.69
N ALA A 382 -31.05 25.94 12.94
CA ALA A 382 -29.92 26.76 13.38
C ALA A 382 -28.59 26.34 12.74
N GLU A 383 -28.31 25.03 12.66
CA GLU A 383 -27.12 24.48 11.99
C GLU A 383 -27.14 24.78 10.48
N ILE A 384 -28.33 24.79 9.85
CA ILE A 384 -28.51 25.14 8.44
C ILE A 384 -28.32 26.65 8.21
N ALA A 385 -28.76 27.48 9.15
CA ALA A 385 -28.64 28.94 9.07
C ALA A 385 -27.22 29.45 9.35
N ALA A 386 -26.40 28.69 10.08
CA ALA A 386 -25.02 29.04 10.37
C ALA A 386 -24.18 29.11 9.07
N PRO A 387 -23.23 30.06 8.95
CA PRO A 387 -22.34 30.10 7.79
C PRO A 387 -21.48 28.83 7.73
N PRO A 388 -21.34 28.19 6.55
CA PRO A 388 -20.55 26.98 6.45
C PRO A 388 -19.07 27.27 6.77
N LYS A 389 -18.45 26.35 7.49
CA LYS A 389 -17.00 26.33 7.75
C LYS A 389 -16.24 25.71 6.58
N VAL A 390 -16.80 24.65 5.98
CA VAL A 390 -16.19 23.94 4.84
C VAL A 390 -17.21 23.76 3.71
N SER A 391 -16.86 24.13 2.49
CA SER A 391 -17.59 23.74 1.27
C SER A 391 -16.90 22.56 0.61
N VAL A 392 -17.62 21.46 0.40
CA VAL A 392 -17.13 20.28 -0.34
C VAL A 392 -17.68 20.34 -1.76
N ILE A 393 -16.79 20.47 -2.74
CA ILE A 393 -17.14 20.58 -4.17
C ILE A 393 -16.94 19.24 -4.84
N ILE A 394 -17.96 18.76 -5.55
CA ILE A 394 -17.98 17.45 -6.18
C ILE A 394 -18.31 17.61 -7.67
N PRO A 395 -17.37 17.40 -8.61
CA PRO A 395 -17.70 17.34 -10.03
C PRO A 395 -18.45 16.03 -10.33
N VAL A 396 -19.54 16.13 -11.10
CA VAL A 396 -20.45 14.99 -11.38
C VAL A 396 -20.61 14.80 -12.89
N HIS A 397 -20.12 13.67 -13.41
CA HIS A 397 -20.36 13.23 -14.79
C HIS A 397 -20.14 11.70 -14.91
N GLY A 398 -21.20 10.93 -15.14
CA GLY A 398 -21.13 9.46 -15.30
C GLY A 398 -20.84 8.71 -13.98
N VAL A 399 -21.42 9.17 -12.87
CA VAL A 399 -21.15 8.65 -11.51
C VAL A 399 -22.42 8.27 -10.72
N GLU A 400 -23.56 8.02 -11.39
CA GLU A 400 -24.84 7.63 -10.75
C GLU A 400 -24.65 6.53 -9.71
N LYS A 401 -23.83 5.52 -10.01
CA LYS A 401 -23.56 4.38 -9.12
C LYS A 401 -22.86 4.74 -7.80
N TYR A 402 -22.12 5.84 -7.77
CA TYR A 402 -21.17 6.15 -6.69
C TYR A 402 -21.51 7.44 -5.93
N ILE A 403 -22.24 8.35 -6.57
CA ILE A 403 -22.50 9.69 -6.04
C ILE A 403 -23.23 9.68 -4.69
N GLU A 404 -24.12 8.71 -4.47
CA GLU A 404 -24.82 8.56 -3.19
C GLU A 404 -23.86 8.20 -2.06
N GLU A 405 -22.94 7.26 -2.25
CA GLU A 405 -21.92 6.92 -1.26
C GLU A 405 -20.99 8.12 -0.98
N CYS A 406 -20.57 8.82 -2.03
CA CYS A 406 -19.75 10.02 -1.94
C CYS A 406 -20.42 11.08 -1.03
N ILE A 407 -21.67 11.45 -1.34
CA ILE A 407 -22.43 12.45 -0.57
C ILE A 407 -22.70 11.96 0.86
N ASN A 408 -23.12 10.70 1.03
CA ASN A 408 -23.36 10.11 2.34
C ASN A 408 -22.12 10.21 3.24
N SER A 409 -20.92 9.98 2.70
CA SER A 409 -19.66 10.07 3.46
C SER A 409 -19.36 11.48 4.02
N ILE A 410 -19.92 12.51 3.37
CA ILE A 410 -19.84 13.92 3.81
C ILE A 410 -20.97 14.23 4.80
N GLN A 411 -22.18 13.75 4.56
CA GLN A 411 -23.34 13.99 5.44
C GLN A 411 -23.13 13.45 6.86
N ILE A 412 -22.41 12.33 6.97
CA ILE A 412 -22.08 11.69 8.26
C ILE A 412 -20.90 12.34 8.99
N GLN A 413 -20.28 13.38 8.43
CA GLN A 413 -19.18 14.08 9.10
C GLN A 413 -19.65 14.72 10.42
N THR A 414 -18.76 14.76 11.39
CA THR A 414 -19.05 15.34 12.71
C THR A 414 -19.04 16.87 12.71
N LEU A 415 -18.36 17.50 11.76
CA LEU A 415 -18.53 18.92 11.46
C LEU A 415 -19.88 19.15 10.77
N LYS A 416 -20.79 19.91 11.39
CA LYS A 416 -22.16 20.09 10.87
C LYS A 416 -22.30 21.31 9.96
N GLU A 417 -21.47 22.34 10.15
CA GLU A 417 -21.40 23.54 9.33
C GLU A 417 -20.66 23.26 8.00
N VAL A 418 -21.14 22.26 7.26
CA VAL A 418 -20.64 21.88 5.94
C VAL A 418 -21.65 22.27 4.86
N GLU A 419 -21.14 22.68 3.72
CA GLU A 419 -21.90 22.91 2.50
C GLU A 419 -21.45 21.87 1.46
N ILE A 420 -22.39 21.19 0.82
CA ILE A 420 -22.10 20.14 -0.19
C ILE A 420 -22.54 20.68 -1.53
N ILE A 421 -21.62 20.78 -2.50
CA ILE A 421 -21.87 21.38 -3.81
C ILE A 421 -21.58 20.35 -4.91
N PRO A 422 -22.55 19.47 -5.24
CA PRO A 422 -22.49 18.66 -6.44
C PRO A 422 -22.65 19.57 -7.67
N VAL A 423 -21.69 19.53 -8.58
CA VAL A 423 -21.72 20.25 -9.85
C VAL A 423 -21.96 19.25 -10.97
N ASN A 424 -23.21 19.12 -11.38
CA ASN A 424 -23.60 18.26 -12.50
C ASN A 424 -23.15 18.88 -13.82
N ASP A 425 -22.13 18.26 -14.40
CA ASP A 425 -21.49 18.64 -15.65
C ASP A 425 -22.15 17.94 -16.85
N VAL A 426 -23.48 18.05 -16.93
CA VAL A 426 -24.33 17.38 -17.92
C VAL A 426 -24.08 15.86 -17.92
N SER A 427 -24.27 15.24 -16.76
CA SER A 427 -24.12 13.79 -16.60
C SER A 427 -25.06 13.04 -17.55
N PRO A 428 -24.57 12.00 -18.26
CA PRO A 428 -25.37 11.23 -19.20
C PRO A 428 -26.26 10.16 -18.53
N ASP A 429 -26.17 10.03 -17.20
CA ASP A 429 -26.87 9.05 -16.37
C ASP A 429 -27.82 9.74 -15.37
N ASN A 430 -28.50 9.00 -14.49
CA ASN A 430 -29.49 9.57 -13.57
C ASN A 430 -28.86 10.17 -12.29
N ALA A 431 -27.58 10.54 -12.31
CA ALA A 431 -26.91 11.13 -11.13
C ALA A 431 -27.66 12.37 -10.60
N GLN A 432 -28.25 13.19 -11.47
CA GLN A 432 -29.03 14.36 -11.04
C GLN A 432 -30.24 13.97 -10.19
N ALA A 433 -30.97 12.92 -10.57
CA ALA A 433 -32.16 12.48 -9.82
C ALA A 433 -31.77 11.98 -8.41
N VAL A 434 -30.62 11.32 -8.29
CA VAL A 434 -30.06 10.92 -6.97
C VAL A 434 -29.72 12.16 -6.15
N ILE A 435 -29.06 13.16 -6.74
CA ILE A 435 -28.70 14.41 -6.08
C ILE A 435 -29.93 15.20 -5.64
N ASP A 436 -30.94 15.33 -6.49
CA ASP A 436 -32.19 16.06 -6.19
C ASP A 436 -32.94 15.43 -5.03
N ARG A 437 -33.00 14.09 -4.99
CA ARG A 437 -33.57 13.36 -3.86
C ARG A 437 -32.82 13.65 -2.56
N LEU A 438 -31.48 13.55 -2.58
CA LEU A 438 -30.66 13.82 -1.39
C LEU A 438 -30.76 15.29 -0.96
N ALA A 439 -30.83 16.24 -1.90
CA ALA A 439 -30.97 17.66 -1.61
C ALA A 439 -32.36 18.02 -1.02
N ALA A 440 -33.41 17.27 -1.39
CA ALA A 440 -34.71 17.39 -0.74
C ALA A 440 -34.69 16.90 0.71
N GLU A 441 -33.78 15.97 1.05
CA GLU A 441 -33.62 15.41 2.39
C GLU A 441 -32.63 16.21 3.27
N ASP A 442 -31.61 16.85 2.67
CA ASP A 442 -30.58 17.61 3.35
C ASP A 442 -30.31 18.97 2.69
N PRO A 443 -30.77 20.08 3.29
CA PRO A 443 -30.65 21.42 2.70
C PRO A 443 -29.21 21.96 2.68
N ARG A 444 -28.24 21.24 3.25
CA ARG A 444 -26.81 21.55 3.09
C ARG A 444 -26.30 21.22 1.68
N ILE A 445 -27.04 20.40 0.92
CA ILE A 445 -26.72 20.03 -0.46
C ILE A 445 -27.29 21.10 -1.40
N ARG A 446 -26.40 21.80 -2.10
CA ARG A 446 -26.73 22.86 -3.07
C ARG A 446 -26.23 22.47 -4.46
N PRO A 447 -27.04 21.71 -5.23
CA PRO A 447 -26.64 21.27 -6.55
C PRO A 447 -26.54 22.43 -7.53
N ILE A 448 -25.56 22.34 -8.44
CA ILE A 448 -25.41 23.22 -9.60
C ILE A 448 -25.51 22.35 -10.84
N VAL A 449 -26.40 22.71 -11.78
CA VAL A 449 -26.54 22.02 -13.06
C VAL A 449 -25.99 22.93 -14.15
N LEU A 450 -25.00 22.44 -14.90
CA LEU A 450 -24.40 23.19 -16.01
C LEU A 450 -25.17 22.91 -17.32
N GLU A 451 -25.13 23.87 -18.23
CA GLU A 451 -25.81 23.75 -19.55
C GLU A 451 -24.98 22.96 -20.57
N GLN A 452 -23.66 22.85 -20.36
CA GLN A 452 -22.73 22.17 -21.25
C GLN A 452 -21.66 21.44 -20.45
N ASN A 453 -21.13 20.35 -21.02
CA ASN A 453 -20.06 19.56 -20.41
C ASN A 453 -18.72 20.32 -20.53
N VAL A 454 -18.25 20.89 -19.41
CA VAL A 454 -17.00 21.66 -19.28
C VAL A 454 -15.85 20.85 -18.66
N LYS A 455 -16.10 19.59 -18.30
CA LYS A 455 -15.19 18.65 -17.61
C LYS A 455 -14.85 19.05 -16.17
N GLN A 456 -14.28 18.09 -15.46
CA GLN A 456 -13.97 18.11 -14.01
C GLN A 456 -13.28 19.40 -13.53
N GLY A 457 -12.24 19.89 -14.21
CA GLY A 457 -11.48 21.05 -13.75
C GLY A 457 -12.32 22.33 -13.77
N MET A 458 -13.06 22.55 -14.86
CA MET A 458 -13.93 23.74 -14.98
C MET A 458 -15.19 23.62 -14.11
N ALA A 459 -15.73 22.41 -13.96
CA ALA A 459 -16.83 22.15 -13.04
C ALA A 459 -16.45 22.49 -11.58
N ARG A 460 -15.23 22.13 -11.15
CA ARG A 460 -14.70 22.52 -9.83
C ARG A 460 -14.58 24.04 -9.67
N ASN A 461 -14.18 24.77 -10.72
CA ASN A 461 -14.18 26.25 -10.68
C ASN A 461 -15.61 26.81 -10.47
N LYS A 462 -16.63 26.23 -11.12
CA LYS A 462 -18.04 26.62 -10.90
C LYS A 462 -18.53 26.33 -9.49
N GLY A 463 -18.14 25.20 -8.92
CA GLY A 463 -18.39 24.92 -7.51
C GLY A 463 -17.66 25.91 -6.59
N PHE A 464 -16.43 26.31 -6.94
CA PHE A 464 -15.64 27.26 -6.15
C PHE A 464 -16.26 28.67 -6.16
N GLU A 465 -16.76 29.13 -7.31
CA GLU A 465 -17.48 30.41 -7.43
C GLU A 465 -18.72 30.46 -6.51
N ALA A 466 -19.39 29.32 -6.31
CA ALA A 466 -20.57 29.22 -5.46
C ALA A 466 -20.26 28.95 -3.97
N ALA A 467 -19.03 28.59 -3.63
CA ALA A 467 -18.64 28.15 -2.30
C ALA A 467 -18.69 29.29 -1.26
N ARG A 468 -19.39 29.04 -0.15
CA ARG A 468 -19.52 30.00 0.97
C ARG A 468 -18.64 29.67 2.17
N GLY A 469 -18.08 28.46 2.20
CA GLY A 469 -17.23 27.96 3.29
C GLY A 469 -15.97 28.79 3.49
N LYS A 470 -15.51 28.93 4.74
CA LYS A 470 -14.19 29.51 5.03
C LYS A 470 -13.07 28.69 4.38
N TYR A 471 -13.25 27.38 4.34
CA TYR A 471 -12.37 26.43 3.64
C TYR A 471 -13.13 25.68 2.54
N VAL A 472 -12.37 25.16 1.57
CA VAL A 472 -12.88 24.37 0.46
C VAL A 472 -12.16 23.02 0.45
N TRP A 473 -12.93 21.95 0.23
CA TRP A 473 -12.45 20.61 -0.06
C TRP A 473 -12.91 20.20 -1.46
N LEU A 474 -12.05 19.54 -2.21
CA LEU A 474 -12.36 19.01 -3.53
C LEU A 474 -12.44 17.49 -3.43
N LEU A 475 -13.57 16.88 -3.78
CA LEU A 475 -13.74 15.43 -3.74
C LEU A 475 -14.30 14.93 -5.06
N ASP A 476 -13.80 13.81 -5.58
CA ASP A 476 -14.35 13.20 -6.79
C ASP A 476 -15.64 12.44 -6.49
N GLY A 477 -16.60 12.50 -7.42
CA GLY A 477 -17.95 11.93 -7.24
C GLY A 477 -18.00 10.40 -7.14
N ASP A 478 -16.87 9.72 -7.38
CA ASP A 478 -16.69 8.28 -7.23
C ASP A 478 -15.80 7.88 -6.04
N ASP A 479 -15.31 8.84 -5.25
CA ASP A 479 -14.53 8.66 -4.03
C ASP A 479 -15.37 8.97 -2.78
N TRP A 480 -14.88 8.55 -1.60
CA TRP A 480 -15.56 8.79 -0.32
C TRP A 480 -14.59 9.17 0.81
N LEU A 481 -15.10 9.86 1.83
CA LEU A 481 -14.35 10.16 3.06
C LEU A 481 -14.38 8.94 4.00
N SER A 482 -13.22 8.37 4.31
CA SER A 482 -13.12 7.14 5.11
C SER A 482 -13.27 7.36 6.63
N ASN A 483 -13.17 8.61 7.09
CA ASN A 483 -13.27 8.96 8.51
C ASN A 483 -14.30 10.08 8.71
N THR A 484 -15.21 9.87 9.67
CA THR A 484 -16.29 10.79 10.06
C THR A 484 -15.82 12.06 10.76
N ASP A 485 -14.62 12.07 11.34
CA ASP A 485 -14.07 13.22 12.06
C ASP A 485 -13.11 14.08 11.22
N MET A 486 -12.82 13.65 9.98
CA MET A 486 -11.82 14.25 9.10
C MET A 486 -12.03 15.75 8.94
N LEU A 487 -13.22 16.19 8.52
CA LEU A 487 -13.46 17.61 8.22
C LEU A 487 -13.34 18.49 9.47
N ARG A 488 -13.80 18.01 10.63
CA ARG A 488 -13.72 18.75 11.90
C ARG A 488 -12.26 18.94 12.30
N GLU A 489 -11.48 17.87 12.34
CA GLU A 489 -10.10 17.94 12.79
C GLU A 489 -9.20 18.75 11.86
N LEU A 490 -9.38 18.61 10.54
CA LEU A 490 -8.61 19.41 9.58
C LEU A 490 -8.97 20.90 9.67
N PHE A 491 -10.26 21.22 9.87
CA PHE A 491 -10.69 22.59 10.11
C PHE A 491 -10.09 23.15 11.42
N GLU A 492 -10.17 22.41 12.52
CA GLU A 492 -9.63 22.83 13.82
C GLU A 492 -8.11 23.00 13.76
N LEU A 493 -7.40 22.11 13.08
CA LEU A 493 -5.96 22.24 12.84
C LEU A 493 -5.63 23.48 12.00
N ALA A 494 -6.39 23.71 10.92
CA ALA A 494 -6.20 24.88 10.06
C ALA A 494 -6.42 26.19 10.81
N GLU A 495 -7.46 26.27 11.63
CA GLU A 495 -7.78 27.45 12.43
C GLU A 495 -6.77 27.68 13.55
N ALA A 496 -6.36 26.63 14.26
CA ALA A 496 -5.44 26.74 15.38
C ALA A 496 -4.07 27.30 14.99
N ASP A 497 -3.56 26.93 13.80
CA ASP A 497 -2.23 27.32 13.34
C ASP A 497 -2.23 28.41 12.23
N GLY A 498 -3.43 28.86 11.84
CA GLY A 498 -3.62 29.86 10.78
C GLY A 498 -3.11 29.37 9.42
N LEU A 499 -3.48 28.16 9.02
CA LEU A 499 -2.96 27.50 7.83
C LEU A 499 -3.68 27.96 6.56
N ASP A 500 -2.93 28.02 5.44
CA ASP A 500 -3.48 28.29 4.11
C ASP A 500 -4.06 27.01 3.50
N MET A 501 -3.44 25.87 3.81
CA MET A 501 -3.91 24.54 3.38
C MET A 501 -3.43 23.43 4.32
N VAL A 502 -4.21 22.37 4.41
CA VAL A 502 -3.92 21.20 5.26
C VAL A 502 -4.12 19.92 4.48
N ARG A 503 -3.12 19.04 4.50
CA ARG A 503 -3.19 17.74 3.85
C ARG A 503 -3.79 16.69 4.80
N ALA A 504 -4.74 15.89 4.30
CA ALA A 504 -5.11 14.62 4.91
C ALA A 504 -4.27 13.47 4.34
N ARG A 505 -4.09 12.41 5.13
CA ARG A 505 -3.52 11.17 4.62
C ARG A 505 -4.50 10.51 3.65
N LYS A 506 -4.04 10.07 2.48
CA LYS A 506 -4.84 9.21 1.61
C LYS A 506 -5.01 7.87 2.31
N ALA A 507 -6.25 7.49 2.62
CA ALA A 507 -6.53 6.34 3.46
C ALA A 507 -6.04 5.04 2.80
N PHE A 508 -6.55 4.75 1.60
CA PHE A 508 -6.16 3.62 0.77
C PHE A 508 -6.67 3.79 -0.68
N GLU A 509 -6.17 2.94 -1.58
CA GLU A 509 -6.70 2.72 -2.91
C GLU A 509 -7.54 1.44 -2.91
N ALA A 510 -8.82 1.56 -3.23
CA ALA A 510 -9.74 0.44 -3.36
C ALA A 510 -9.88 0.05 -4.83
N VAL A 511 -9.43 -1.14 -5.19
CA VAL A 511 -9.39 -1.63 -6.58
C VAL A 511 -10.62 -2.47 -6.85
N PHE A 512 -11.42 -2.05 -7.82
CA PHE A 512 -12.63 -2.73 -8.25
C PHE A 512 -12.43 -3.37 -9.64
N ASP A 513 -13.17 -4.46 -9.90
CA ASP A 513 -13.26 -5.05 -11.23
C ASP A 513 -14.37 -4.40 -12.08
N GLU A 514 -14.59 -4.93 -13.28
CA GLU A 514 -15.61 -4.46 -14.23
C GLU A 514 -17.06 -4.64 -13.75
N ASN A 515 -17.27 -5.46 -12.70
CA ASN A 515 -18.57 -5.72 -12.09
C ASN A 515 -18.75 -4.98 -10.75
N ASP A 516 -17.90 -3.97 -10.47
CA ASP A 516 -17.87 -3.21 -9.23
C ASP A 516 -17.59 -4.08 -7.96
N VAL A 517 -16.91 -5.22 -8.12
CA VAL A 517 -16.48 -6.06 -6.98
C VAL A 517 -15.12 -5.60 -6.47
N LEU A 518 -15.02 -5.35 -5.16
CA LEU A 518 -13.76 -5.01 -4.50
C LEU A 518 -12.77 -6.19 -4.59
N LEU A 519 -11.67 -5.99 -5.31
CA LEU A 519 -10.61 -6.99 -5.47
C LEU A 519 -9.56 -6.89 -4.35
N GLN A 520 -9.13 -5.66 -4.03
CA GLN A 520 -8.17 -5.41 -2.97
C GLN A 520 -8.18 -3.95 -2.52
N GLU A 521 -7.71 -3.75 -1.29
CA GLU A 521 -7.27 -2.44 -0.79
C GLU A 521 -5.75 -2.41 -0.72
N ARG A 522 -5.15 -1.28 -1.09
CA ARG A 522 -3.69 -1.09 -0.97
C ARG A 522 -3.34 0.34 -0.59
N GLN A 523 -2.20 0.53 0.06
CA GLN A 523 -1.68 1.87 0.35
C GLN A 523 -1.02 2.46 -0.91
N ASP A 524 -1.21 3.77 -1.15
CA ASP A 524 -0.47 4.48 -2.19
C ASP A 524 1.01 4.59 -1.79
N GLY A 525 1.91 4.26 -2.71
CA GLY A 525 3.35 4.33 -2.51
C GLY A 525 3.87 5.73 -2.21
N SER A 526 3.12 6.80 -2.53
CA SER A 526 3.46 8.17 -2.12
C SER A 526 3.29 8.42 -0.63
N GLU A 527 2.45 7.65 0.09
CA GLU A 527 2.20 7.87 1.52
C GLU A 527 3.43 7.61 2.40
N LYS A 528 4.47 6.95 1.88
CA LYS A 528 5.74 6.77 2.60
C LYS A 528 6.47 8.09 2.88
N TYR A 529 6.13 9.16 2.16
CA TYR A 529 6.70 10.50 2.34
C TYR A 529 5.88 11.37 3.31
N PHE A 530 4.76 10.86 3.83
CA PHE A 530 3.81 11.60 4.67
C PHE A 530 3.47 10.82 5.94
N THR A 531 4.48 10.29 6.62
CA THR A 531 4.31 9.44 7.80
C THR A 531 4.09 10.22 9.09
N GLU A 532 4.49 11.49 9.13
CA GLU A 532 4.46 12.33 10.32
C GLU A 532 3.48 13.49 10.13
N ALA A 533 2.80 13.86 11.22
CA ALA A 533 2.00 15.08 11.26
C ALA A 533 2.92 16.29 11.41
N VAL A 534 2.65 17.35 10.66
CA VAL A 534 3.39 18.62 10.70
C VAL A 534 2.39 19.73 10.94
N ARG A 535 2.56 20.45 12.05
CA ARG A 535 1.66 21.55 12.44
C ARG A 535 1.75 22.71 11.44
N LYS A 536 2.97 23.14 11.09
CA LYS A 536 3.20 24.27 10.18
C LYS A 536 4.54 24.17 9.47
N THR A 537 4.54 24.31 8.14
CA THR A 537 5.73 24.37 7.28
C THR A 537 5.44 25.22 6.03
N SER A 538 6.43 25.37 5.16
CA SER A 538 6.31 25.98 3.84
C SER A 538 6.75 25.00 2.75
N PHE A 539 6.41 25.29 1.49
CA PHE A 539 6.82 24.42 0.39
C PHE A 539 8.34 24.33 0.24
N ALA A 540 9.06 25.44 0.42
CA ALA A 540 10.51 25.48 0.34
C ALA A 540 11.22 24.64 1.42
N GLU A 541 10.66 24.59 2.63
CA GLU A 541 11.22 23.83 3.76
C GLU A 541 10.89 22.33 3.70
N ALA A 542 9.86 21.95 2.94
CA ALA A 542 9.31 20.60 2.88
C ALA A 542 9.27 20.06 1.43
N PRO A 543 10.42 19.77 0.79
CA PRO A 543 10.45 19.30 -0.60
C PRO A 543 9.74 17.97 -0.82
N HIS A 544 9.59 17.15 0.22
CA HIS A 544 8.82 15.89 0.15
C HIS A 544 7.34 16.09 -0.21
N LEU A 545 6.78 17.31 -0.07
CA LEU A 545 5.44 17.65 -0.53
C LEU A 545 5.24 17.41 -2.03
N LEU A 546 6.31 17.45 -2.84
CA LEU A 546 6.31 17.15 -4.27
C LEU A 546 5.85 15.74 -4.63
N HIS A 547 5.88 14.81 -3.67
CA HIS A 547 5.41 13.43 -3.89
C HIS A 547 3.89 13.30 -3.85
N ASN A 548 3.16 14.31 -3.35
CA ASN A 548 1.71 14.38 -3.49
C ASN A 548 1.33 14.98 -4.84
N ARG A 549 0.29 14.42 -5.46
CA ARG A 549 -0.10 14.73 -6.84
C ARG A 549 -1.59 15.05 -6.98
N HIS A 550 -2.34 15.03 -5.88
CA HIS A 550 -3.80 15.01 -5.90
C HIS A 550 -4.34 16.19 -5.09
N CYS A 551 -5.08 17.08 -5.73
CA CYS A 551 -5.70 18.22 -5.04
C CYS A 551 -6.80 17.80 -4.07
N TRP A 552 -7.40 16.62 -4.26
CA TRP A 552 -8.48 16.10 -3.42
C TRP A 552 -8.05 15.54 -2.06
N THR A 553 -6.74 15.55 -1.73
CA THR A 553 -6.25 15.22 -0.39
C THR A 553 -6.08 16.43 0.53
N TRP A 554 -6.59 17.60 0.15
CA TRP A 554 -6.26 18.87 0.81
C TRP A 554 -7.51 19.69 1.13
N LEU A 555 -7.48 20.31 2.33
CA LEU A 555 -8.38 21.38 2.75
C LEU A 555 -7.70 22.72 2.46
N TYR A 556 -8.35 23.62 1.73
CA TYR A 556 -7.78 24.91 1.32
C TYR A 556 -8.55 26.08 1.94
N ARG A 557 -7.86 27.10 2.46
CA ARG A 557 -8.52 28.34 2.88
C ARG A 557 -9.03 29.07 1.63
N ARG A 558 -10.33 29.34 1.57
CA ARG A 558 -10.99 29.87 0.36
C ARG A 558 -10.44 31.23 -0.04
N ASP A 559 -10.29 32.14 0.92
CA ASP A 559 -9.79 33.49 0.66
C ASP A 559 -8.34 33.48 0.19
N PHE A 560 -7.52 32.52 0.64
CA PHE A 560 -6.16 32.32 0.12
C PHE A 560 -6.17 31.94 -1.36
N LEU A 561 -7.04 31.00 -1.77
CA LEU A 561 -7.20 30.61 -3.17
C LEU A 561 -7.69 31.79 -4.04
N THR A 562 -8.58 32.63 -3.51
CA THR A 562 -9.09 33.81 -4.21
C THR A 562 -8.04 34.91 -4.35
N GLN A 563 -7.31 35.23 -3.28
CA GLN A 563 -6.28 36.29 -3.28
C GLN A 563 -5.12 36.00 -4.23
N ASN A 564 -4.81 34.72 -4.48
CA ASN A 564 -3.72 34.29 -5.35
C ASN A 564 -4.18 33.80 -6.73
N ASP A 565 -5.47 33.99 -7.07
CA ASP A 565 -6.09 33.53 -8.32
C ASP A 565 -5.77 32.06 -8.66
N ILE A 566 -5.84 31.19 -7.65
CA ILE A 566 -5.57 29.76 -7.81
C ILE A 566 -6.86 29.11 -8.33
N ARG A 567 -6.83 28.73 -9.61
CA ARG A 567 -7.95 28.11 -10.34
C ARG A 567 -7.46 26.97 -11.22
N PHE A 568 -8.38 26.07 -11.58
CA PHE A 568 -8.13 25.11 -12.64
C PHE A 568 -8.08 25.84 -13.99
N ILE A 569 -7.06 25.55 -14.81
CA ILE A 569 -6.80 26.26 -16.08
C ILE A 569 -7.04 25.39 -17.33
N THR A 570 -7.29 24.10 -17.11
CA THR A 570 -7.58 23.08 -18.11
C THR A 570 -8.79 22.25 -17.68
N PRO A 571 -9.63 21.81 -18.64
CA PRO A 571 -10.78 20.94 -18.34
C PRO A 571 -10.40 19.59 -17.69
N GLN A 572 -9.27 19.00 -18.07
CA GLN A 572 -8.78 17.71 -17.59
C GLN A 572 -7.25 17.73 -17.37
N TRP A 573 -6.74 16.72 -16.65
CA TRP A 573 -5.31 16.57 -16.27
C TRP A 573 -4.77 17.71 -15.40
N GLU A 574 -5.66 18.36 -14.68
CA GLU A 574 -5.51 19.70 -14.08
C GLU A 574 -5.00 19.69 -12.64
N GLU A 575 -5.15 18.57 -11.93
CA GLU A 575 -4.95 18.48 -10.46
C GLU A 575 -3.57 18.96 -10.03
N ARG A 576 -2.54 18.56 -10.77
CA ARG A 576 -1.14 18.84 -10.42
C ARG A 576 -0.79 20.31 -10.58
N ALA A 577 -1.25 20.94 -11.66
CA ALA A 577 -1.02 22.36 -11.89
C ALA A 577 -1.73 23.19 -10.82
N PHE A 578 -2.98 22.85 -10.47
CA PHE A 578 -3.70 23.50 -9.38
C PHE A 578 -2.96 23.36 -8.04
N LEU A 579 -2.58 22.13 -7.67
CA LEU A 579 -1.92 21.85 -6.40
C LEU A 579 -0.57 22.56 -6.28
N LEU A 580 0.26 22.55 -7.33
CA LEU A 580 1.57 23.20 -7.27
C LEU A 580 1.44 24.72 -7.18
N ARG A 581 0.48 25.34 -7.88
CA ARG A 581 0.18 26.76 -7.71
C ARG A 581 -0.22 27.10 -6.27
N ALA A 582 -1.02 26.24 -5.64
CA ALA A 582 -1.37 26.40 -4.22
C ALA A 582 -0.16 26.24 -3.30
N LEU A 583 0.63 25.18 -3.46
CA LEU A 583 1.80 24.90 -2.62
C LEU A 583 2.84 26.04 -2.70
N VAL A 584 3.11 26.53 -3.91
CA VAL A 584 4.09 27.60 -4.14
C VAL A 584 3.68 28.92 -3.48
N LYS A 585 2.38 29.25 -3.47
CA LYS A 585 1.87 30.49 -2.86
C LYS A 585 1.55 30.38 -1.36
N ALA A 586 1.40 29.16 -0.83
CA ALA A 586 1.06 28.94 0.57
C ALA A 586 2.23 29.27 1.49
N LYS A 587 1.97 30.11 2.49
CA LYS A 587 2.95 30.50 3.53
C LYS A 587 2.88 29.58 4.74
N ALA A 588 1.73 28.94 4.97
CA ALA A 588 1.50 28.04 6.09
C ALA A 588 0.78 26.77 5.63
N ILE A 589 1.51 25.65 5.64
CA ILE A 589 1.04 24.33 5.24
C ILE A 589 1.03 23.40 6.46
N GLY A 590 -0.05 22.66 6.67
CA GLY A 590 -0.10 21.58 7.68
C GLY A 590 -0.25 20.20 7.05
N LEU A 591 0.28 19.18 7.71
CA LEU A 591 0.15 17.78 7.35
C LEU A 591 -0.50 17.01 8.50
N SER A 592 -1.63 16.38 8.25
CA SER A 592 -2.32 15.56 9.24
C SER A 592 -2.01 14.07 9.03
N ALA A 593 -1.87 13.34 10.13
CA ALA A 593 -1.83 11.87 10.13
C ALA A 593 -3.22 11.24 9.95
N MET A 594 -4.27 12.06 9.91
CA MET A 594 -5.65 11.59 9.83
C MET A 594 -5.96 10.95 8.48
N ASN A 595 -6.53 9.74 8.52
CA ASN A 595 -7.05 9.09 7.32
C ASN A 595 -8.18 9.93 6.73
N GLY A 596 -8.01 10.34 5.48
CA GLY A 596 -8.98 11.13 4.75
C GLY A 596 -9.67 10.34 3.64
N PRO A 597 -9.66 10.81 2.39
CA PRO A 597 -10.38 10.16 1.30
C PRO A 597 -9.80 8.79 0.96
N ALA A 598 -10.69 7.86 0.62
CA ALA A 598 -10.38 6.60 -0.02
C ALA A 598 -10.55 6.74 -1.53
N TYR A 599 -9.56 6.26 -2.29
CA TYR A 599 -9.51 6.43 -3.74
C TYR A 599 -10.02 5.18 -4.46
N ARG A 600 -11.09 5.33 -5.22
CA ARG A 600 -11.70 4.28 -6.01
C ARG A 600 -10.97 4.10 -7.34
N ILE A 601 -10.45 2.90 -7.56
CA ILE A 601 -9.83 2.50 -8.82
C ILE A 601 -10.80 1.65 -9.61
N ARG A 602 -11.29 2.20 -10.72
CA ARG A 602 -12.21 1.56 -11.68
C ARG A 602 -11.54 1.35 -13.03
N THR A 603 -12.01 0.37 -13.81
CA THR A 603 -11.45 0.07 -15.15
C THR A 603 -11.82 1.10 -16.22
N ASP A 604 -12.94 1.79 -16.05
CA ASP A 604 -13.55 2.74 -16.99
C ASP A 604 -13.25 4.22 -16.66
N SER A 605 -12.32 4.49 -15.73
CA SER A 605 -11.93 5.85 -15.35
C SER A 605 -11.25 6.61 -16.49
N THR A 606 -11.52 7.92 -16.61
CA THR A 606 -10.84 8.86 -17.51
C THR A 606 -9.32 8.77 -17.42
N ALA A 607 -8.76 8.51 -16.24
CA ALA A 607 -7.31 8.41 -16.07
C ALA A 607 -6.68 7.19 -16.76
N ARG A 608 -7.50 6.23 -17.22
CA ARG A 608 -7.09 4.92 -17.74
C ARG A 608 -7.47 4.68 -19.20
N ARG A 609 -8.27 5.55 -19.82
CA ARG A 609 -8.50 5.48 -21.27
C ARG A 609 -7.23 5.82 -22.05
N GLU A 610 -7.21 5.42 -23.31
CA GLU A 610 -6.20 5.88 -24.26
C GLU A 610 -6.27 7.41 -24.40
N ARG A 611 -5.10 8.05 -24.45
CA ARG A 611 -4.97 9.51 -24.52
C ARG A 611 -4.89 9.95 -25.97
N ASP A 612 -5.48 11.10 -26.26
CA ASP A 612 -5.49 11.71 -27.58
C ASP A 612 -4.66 13.02 -27.61
N SER A 613 -4.64 13.69 -28.77
CA SER A 613 -3.93 14.97 -28.95
C SER A 613 -4.41 16.07 -27.99
N THR A 614 -5.70 16.10 -27.67
CA THR A 614 -6.27 17.11 -26.78
C THR A 614 -5.75 16.92 -25.35
N ASP A 615 -5.60 15.66 -24.92
CA ASP A 615 -4.97 15.34 -23.63
C ASP A 615 -3.54 15.84 -23.56
N PHE A 616 -2.75 15.61 -24.62
CA PHE A 616 -1.35 16.02 -24.65
C PHE A 616 -1.18 17.55 -24.65
N GLU A 617 -2.02 18.28 -25.38
CA GLU A 617 -2.01 19.75 -25.31
C GLU A 617 -2.42 20.29 -23.94
N MET A 618 -3.41 19.68 -23.28
CA MET A 618 -3.77 20.04 -21.89
C MET A 618 -2.61 19.77 -20.92
N MET A 619 -1.93 18.63 -21.05
CA MET A 619 -0.75 18.30 -20.24
C MET A 619 0.40 19.30 -20.45
N LEU A 620 0.67 19.70 -21.71
CA LEU A 620 1.66 20.72 -22.03
C LEU A 620 1.30 22.08 -21.43
N LYS A 621 0.03 22.50 -21.54
CA LYS A 621 -0.43 23.75 -20.93
C LYS A 621 -0.29 23.74 -19.40
N ASN A 622 -0.64 22.63 -18.76
CA ASN A 622 -0.50 22.46 -17.31
C ASN A 622 0.98 22.45 -16.87
N PHE A 623 1.84 21.88 -17.70
CA PHE A 623 3.29 21.90 -17.50
C PHE A 623 3.85 23.33 -17.56
N ASP A 624 3.54 24.07 -18.63
CA ASP A 624 3.99 25.45 -18.81
C ASP A 624 3.55 26.34 -17.63
N SER A 625 2.30 26.18 -17.18
CA SER A 625 1.78 26.89 -16.00
C SER A 625 2.54 26.53 -14.72
N THR A 626 2.86 25.26 -14.51
CA THR A 626 3.57 24.80 -13.32
C THR A 626 4.97 25.42 -13.24
N PHE A 627 5.68 25.45 -14.38
CA PHE A 627 7.04 25.99 -14.45
C PHE A 627 7.01 27.52 -14.31
N GLY A 628 6.03 28.17 -14.94
CA GLY A 628 5.79 29.60 -14.78
C GLY A 628 5.61 29.99 -13.32
N SER A 629 4.72 29.31 -12.58
CA SER A 629 4.46 29.64 -11.17
C SER A 629 5.66 29.42 -10.25
N LEU A 630 6.48 28.39 -10.50
CA LEU A 630 7.74 28.21 -9.76
C LEU A 630 8.74 29.33 -10.07
N ALA A 631 8.85 29.72 -11.34
CA ALA A 631 9.77 30.75 -11.76
C ALA A 631 9.38 32.15 -11.27
N GLU A 632 8.09 32.45 -11.14
CA GLU A 632 7.59 33.68 -10.53
C GLU A 632 8.07 33.84 -9.07
N GLU A 633 8.30 32.74 -8.35
CA GLU A 633 8.89 32.75 -6.99
C GLU A 633 10.43 32.61 -7.00
N GLY A 634 11.07 32.80 -8.15
CA GLY A 634 12.52 32.80 -8.30
C GLY A 634 13.17 31.42 -8.45
N ALA A 635 12.42 30.33 -8.63
CA ALA A 635 12.99 28.98 -8.78
C ALA A 635 13.90 28.79 -10.01
N ALA A 636 13.84 29.72 -10.98
CA ALA A 636 14.75 29.74 -12.12
C ALA A 636 16.19 30.11 -11.71
N GLU A 637 16.38 30.86 -10.63
CA GLU A 637 17.69 31.22 -10.10
C GLU A 637 18.36 30.01 -9.43
N ARG A 638 19.60 29.70 -9.79
CA ARG A 638 20.31 28.49 -9.31
C ARG A 638 20.47 28.43 -7.78
N GLY A 639 20.55 29.57 -7.11
CA GLY A 639 20.71 29.67 -5.65
C GLY A 639 19.39 29.65 -4.86
N ASN A 640 18.24 29.66 -5.53
CA ASN A 640 16.95 29.73 -4.86
C ASN A 640 16.57 28.35 -4.25
N PRO A 641 16.02 28.30 -3.01
CA PRO A 641 15.57 27.04 -2.39
C PRO A 641 14.55 26.25 -3.23
N LEU A 642 13.76 26.92 -4.06
CA LEU A 642 12.79 26.30 -4.96
C LEU A 642 13.42 25.71 -6.24
N ARG A 643 14.72 25.92 -6.52
CA ARG A 643 15.39 25.32 -7.68
C ARG A 643 15.28 23.80 -7.69
N HIS A 644 15.42 23.16 -6.53
CA HIS A 644 15.22 21.72 -6.41
C HIS A 644 13.80 21.29 -6.84
N HIS A 645 12.79 22.09 -6.52
CA HIS A 645 11.40 21.81 -6.89
C HIS A 645 11.19 21.89 -8.40
N LEU A 646 11.78 22.89 -9.05
CA LEU A 646 11.79 23.02 -10.52
C LEU A 646 12.50 21.83 -11.18
N ASN A 647 13.65 21.43 -10.66
CA ASN A 647 14.42 20.26 -11.11
C ASN A 647 13.65 18.93 -10.94
N PHE A 648 12.87 18.80 -9.88
CA PHE A 648 11.96 17.67 -9.69
C PHE A 648 10.84 17.66 -10.75
N GLN A 649 10.25 18.82 -11.07
CA GLN A 649 9.23 18.91 -12.12
C GLN A 649 9.81 18.59 -13.51
N LEU A 650 11.05 19.01 -13.80
CA LEU A 650 11.78 18.62 -15.01
C LEU A 650 11.84 17.09 -15.13
N SER A 651 12.21 16.43 -14.04
CA SER A 651 12.38 14.97 -14.01
C SER A 651 11.05 14.24 -14.27
N GLN A 652 9.95 14.73 -13.69
CA GLN A 652 8.58 14.23 -13.94
C GLN A 652 8.17 14.41 -15.39
N PHE A 653 8.47 15.58 -15.95
CA PHE A 653 8.15 15.88 -17.33
C PHE A 653 8.87 14.96 -18.31
N LEU A 654 10.19 14.76 -18.15
CA LEU A 654 10.94 13.85 -19.02
C LEU A 654 10.32 12.45 -19.00
N GLN A 655 9.95 11.96 -17.80
CA GLN A 655 9.28 10.67 -17.67
C GLN A 655 7.90 10.63 -18.33
N HIS A 656 7.08 11.67 -18.18
CA HIS A 656 5.69 11.64 -18.63
C HIS A 656 5.51 12.04 -20.09
N MET A 657 6.33 12.97 -20.59
CA MET A 657 6.18 13.56 -21.92
C MET A 657 7.08 12.90 -22.96
N LEU A 658 8.33 12.57 -22.60
CA LEU A 658 9.26 11.93 -23.54
C LEU A 658 9.20 10.39 -23.50
N VAL A 659 8.95 9.81 -22.32
CA VAL A 659 9.03 8.34 -22.15
C VAL A 659 7.66 7.66 -22.15
N ALA A 660 6.64 8.25 -21.51
CA ALA A 660 5.37 7.57 -21.22
C ALA A 660 4.19 7.89 -22.15
N GLY A 661 4.40 8.55 -23.30
CA GLY A 661 3.34 8.68 -24.32
C GLY A 661 3.48 9.82 -25.33
N PRO A 662 3.39 11.10 -24.92
CA PRO A 662 3.18 12.22 -25.84
C PRO A 662 4.19 12.28 -26.99
N TYR A 663 5.47 12.06 -26.69
CA TYR A 663 6.50 12.06 -27.72
C TYR A 663 6.35 10.94 -28.76
N SER A 664 5.90 9.74 -28.38
CA SER A 664 5.65 8.68 -29.37
C SER A 664 4.46 9.03 -30.27
N TYR A 665 3.43 9.67 -29.72
CA TYR A 665 2.31 10.18 -30.51
C TYR A 665 2.76 11.22 -31.56
N TYR A 666 3.51 12.25 -31.16
CA TYR A 666 3.97 13.27 -32.10
C TYR A 666 4.93 12.70 -33.16
N ARG A 667 5.74 11.69 -32.83
CA ARG A 667 6.55 10.94 -33.81
C ARG A 667 5.69 10.24 -34.86
N GLU A 668 4.56 9.65 -34.45
CA GLU A 668 3.64 8.94 -35.34
C GLU A 668 2.84 9.89 -36.25
N GLN A 669 2.63 11.15 -35.84
CA GLN A 669 1.97 12.17 -36.66
C GLN A 669 2.85 12.74 -37.78
N GLY A 670 4.17 12.49 -37.75
CA GLY A 670 5.12 12.93 -38.78
C GLY A 670 6.14 13.96 -38.29
N GLU A 671 7.13 14.24 -39.14
CA GLU A 671 8.31 15.02 -38.78
C GLU A 671 7.99 16.47 -38.37
N GLU A 672 7.02 17.12 -39.02
CA GLU A 672 6.61 18.49 -38.69
C GLU A 672 6.01 18.59 -37.29
N ALA A 673 5.12 17.66 -36.92
CA ALA A 673 4.48 17.61 -35.61
C ALA A 673 5.51 17.29 -34.51
N GLU A 674 6.43 16.35 -34.76
CA GLU A 674 7.52 16.04 -33.85
C GLU A 674 8.42 17.27 -33.62
N LEU A 675 8.83 17.96 -34.68
CA LEU A 675 9.69 19.15 -34.58
C LEU A 675 9.01 20.31 -33.85
N ALA A 676 7.71 20.53 -34.07
CA ALA A 676 6.94 21.55 -33.34
C ALA A 676 6.93 21.26 -31.83
N PHE A 677 6.66 20.01 -31.44
CA PHE A 677 6.69 19.57 -30.05
C PHE A 677 8.08 19.75 -29.41
N LEU A 678 9.14 19.29 -30.09
CA LEU A 678 10.51 19.37 -29.60
C LEU A 678 11.02 20.81 -29.52
N SER A 679 10.59 21.69 -30.43
CA SER A 679 10.96 23.10 -30.41
C SER A 679 10.36 23.83 -29.22
N ARG A 680 9.06 23.61 -28.94
CA ARG A 680 8.38 24.13 -27.74
C ARG A 680 9.06 23.65 -26.47
N LEU A 681 9.44 22.37 -26.43
CA LEU A 681 10.15 21.80 -25.30
C LEU A 681 11.51 22.49 -25.07
N ARG A 682 12.29 22.67 -26.13
CA ARG A 682 13.60 23.34 -26.05
C ARG A 682 13.47 24.78 -25.58
N GLU A 683 12.46 25.51 -26.03
CA GLU A 683 12.19 26.87 -25.56
C GLU A 683 12.04 26.92 -24.03
N GLN A 684 11.24 26.03 -23.44
CA GLN A 684 11.11 25.94 -21.99
C GLN A 684 12.44 25.58 -21.32
N PHE A 685 13.22 24.65 -21.89
CA PHE A 685 14.47 24.23 -21.28
C PHE A 685 15.52 25.34 -21.26
N LEU A 686 15.57 26.14 -22.33
CA LEU A 686 16.43 27.32 -22.41
C LEU A 686 15.95 28.42 -21.46
N ARG A 687 14.64 28.65 -21.36
CA ARG A 687 14.04 29.65 -20.46
C ARG A 687 14.45 29.44 -18.99
N PHE A 688 14.59 28.19 -18.55
CA PHE A 688 14.90 27.85 -17.15
C PHE A 688 16.36 27.43 -16.91
N ASP A 689 17.23 27.58 -17.90
CA ASP A 689 18.65 27.20 -17.82
C ASP A 689 18.85 25.77 -17.26
N PHE A 690 18.13 24.80 -17.83
CA PHE A 690 18.32 23.40 -17.42
C PHE A 690 19.62 22.83 -17.96
N GLN A 691 20.32 22.12 -17.08
CA GLN A 691 21.56 21.42 -17.39
C GLN A 691 21.40 19.92 -17.10
N PRO A 692 22.24 19.05 -17.67
CA PRO A 692 22.15 17.60 -17.45
C PRO A 692 22.15 17.20 -15.96
N ASP A 693 22.87 17.95 -15.12
CA ASP A 693 22.99 17.72 -13.68
C ASP A 693 21.75 18.22 -12.88
N ASP A 694 20.80 18.91 -13.51
CA ASP A 694 19.53 19.32 -12.88
C ASP A 694 18.52 18.16 -12.76
N PHE A 695 18.81 16.99 -13.35
CA PHE A 695 17.92 15.83 -13.24
C PHE A 695 17.95 15.20 -11.85
N VAL A 696 16.77 14.99 -11.26
CA VAL A 696 16.58 14.42 -9.92
C VAL A 696 16.10 12.96 -10.01
N THR A 697 16.76 12.08 -9.26
CA THR A 697 16.49 10.63 -9.29
C THR A 697 15.48 10.14 -8.25
N ASP A 698 15.11 10.98 -7.27
CA ASP A 698 14.19 10.65 -6.18
C ASP A 698 12.72 10.65 -6.62
N MET A 699 12.36 9.81 -7.58
CA MET A 699 10.97 9.69 -8.04
C MET A 699 10.53 8.23 -8.13
N HIS A 700 9.35 7.96 -7.60
CA HIS A 700 8.78 6.61 -7.49
C HIS A 700 8.52 5.91 -8.85
N LYS A 701 8.52 6.63 -9.99
CA LYS A 701 8.08 6.09 -11.30
C LYS A 701 9.07 6.28 -12.45
N LEU A 702 10.36 6.50 -12.16
CA LEU A 702 11.38 6.55 -13.21
C LEU A 702 11.65 5.17 -13.82
N SER A 703 11.99 5.14 -15.10
CA SER A 703 12.41 3.92 -15.78
C SER A 703 13.79 3.50 -15.28
N ALA A 704 13.86 2.41 -14.50
CA ALA A 704 15.11 1.87 -13.97
C ALA A 704 16.15 1.59 -15.08
N MET A 705 15.70 1.13 -16.24
CA MET A 705 16.56 0.86 -17.39
C MET A 705 17.20 2.14 -17.95
N ARG A 706 16.46 3.26 -17.99
CA ARG A 706 16.95 4.56 -18.47
C ARG A 706 17.85 5.24 -17.45
N LEU A 707 17.54 5.10 -16.16
CA LEU A 707 18.43 5.52 -15.08
C LEU A 707 19.78 4.80 -15.13
N ALA A 708 19.77 3.47 -15.28
CA ALA A 708 20.97 2.66 -15.36
C ALA A 708 21.84 2.97 -16.59
N ALA A 709 21.22 3.52 -17.64
CA ALA A 709 21.88 3.95 -18.88
C ALA A 709 22.31 5.43 -18.86
N SER A 710 22.04 6.19 -17.79
CA SER A 710 22.22 7.65 -17.76
C SER A 710 21.51 8.38 -18.92
N ALA A 711 20.35 7.89 -19.33
CA ALA A 711 19.62 8.42 -20.48
C ALA A 711 18.96 9.78 -20.20
N TYR A 712 18.46 10.04 -18.99
CA TYR A 712 17.77 11.30 -18.67
C TYR A 712 18.68 12.54 -18.74
N PRO A 713 19.90 12.56 -18.16
CA PRO A 713 20.83 13.66 -18.36
C PRO A 713 21.14 13.90 -19.85
N LEU A 714 21.26 12.83 -20.65
CA LEU A 714 21.43 12.93 -22.10
C LEU A 714 20.20 13.53 -22.80
N MET A 715 18.98 13.19 -22.38
CA MET A 715 17.75 13.81 -22.89
C MET A 715 17.76 15.32 -22.64
N VAL A 716 18.14 15.77 -21.44
CA VAL A 716 18.25 17.20 -21.12
C VAL A 716 19.26 17.87 -22.05
N ALA A 717 20.46 17.31 -22.16
CA ALA A 717 21.51 17.86 -23.02
C ALA A 717 21.08 17.93 -24.49
N ALA A 718 20.44 16.87 -25.01
CA ALA A 718 19.98 16.78 -26.39
C ALA A 718 18.86 17.80 -26.68
N VAL A 719 17.95 18.02 -25.73
CA VAL A 719 16.89 19.04 -25.86
C VAL A 719 17.49 20.44 -25.91
N VAL A 720 18.38 20.79 -24.97
CA VAL A 720 19.00 22.12 -24.89
C VAL A 720 19.78 22.44 -26.17
N THR A 721 20.57 21.48 -26.65
CA THR A 721 21.40 21.63 -27.87
C THR A 721 20.61 21.47 -29.18
N GLY A 722 19.36 21.02 -29.14
CA GLY A 722 18.57 20.75 -30.34
C GLY A 722 19.02 19.52 -31.15
N ARG A 723 19.73 18.57 -30.51
CA ARG A 723 20.23 17.33 -31.14
C ARG A 723 19.19 16.21 -31.08
N TRP A 724 18.17 16.31 -31.92
CA TRP A 724 17.02 15.39 -31.94
C TRP A 724 17.39 13.94 -32.27
N ASP A 725 18.44 13.73 -33.05
CA ASP A 725 19.01 12.41 -33.30
C ASP A 725 19.51 11.73 -32.02
N ILE A 726 20.19 12.50 -31.14
CA ILE A 726 20.65 12.03 -29.83
C ILE A 726 19.49 11.86 -28.85
N LEU A 727 18.49 12.75 -28.92
CA LEU A 727 17.28 12.62 -28.11
C LEU A 727 16.58 11.29 -28.41
N ARG A 728 16.33 10.97 -29.68
CA ARG A 728 15.73 9.70 -30.12
C ARG A 728 16.51 8.50 -29.61
N LEU A 729 17.85 8.53 -29.74
CA LEU A 729 18.72 7.47 -29.22
C LEU A 729 18.51 7.24 -27.72
N SER A 730 18.51 8.32 -26.93
CA SER A 730 18.36 8.25 -25.47
C SER A 730 16.95 7.79 -25.03
N VAL A 731 15.91 8.21 -25.74
CA VAL A 731 14.51 7.81 -25.49
C VAL A 731 14.34 6.33 -25.79
N ASP A 732 14.82 5.87 -26.95
CA ASP A 732 14.65 4.49 -27.42
C ASP A 732 15.67 3.53 -26.78
N LEU A 733 16.60 4.04 -25.98
CA LEU A 733 17.76 3.32 -25.43
C LEU A 733 18.61 2.63 -26.51
N ALA A 734 18.65 3.24 -27.68
CA ALA A 734 19.36 2.72 -28.84
C ALA A 734 20.88 2.94 -28.71
N PRO A 735 21.69 2.00 -29.22
CA PRO A 735 23.13 2.16 -29.30
C PRO A 735 23.51 3.25 -30.31
N ILE A 736 24.67 3.88 -30.12
CA ILE A 736 25.29 4.80 -31.07
C ILE A 736 26.42 4.09 -31.83
N PRO A 737 26.47 4.19 -33.17
CA PRO A 737 27.61 3.74 -33.96
C PRO A 737 28.92 4.46 -33.57
N GLN A 738 30.02 3.73 -33.55
CA GLN A 738 31.33 4.18 -33.06
C GLN A 738 31.89 5.37 -33.86
N ASP A 739 31.73 5.38 -35.18
CA ASP A 739 32.07 6.51 -36.06
C ASP A 739 31.33 7.79 -35.67
N LYS A 740 30.02 7.71 -35.49
CA LYS A 740 29.20 8.85 -35.06
C LYS A 740 29.55 9.31 -33.65
N LEU A 741 29.83 8.38 -32.74
CA LEU A 741 30.26 8.70 -31.38
C LEU A 741 31.54 9.53 -31.40
N TYR A 742 32.59 9.05 -32.06
CA TYR A 742 33.87 9.76 -32.06
C TYR A 742 33.84 11.05 -32.87
N GLN A 743 33.07 11.11 -33.95
CA GLN A 743 32.82 12.37 -34.66
C GLN A 743 32.27 13.44 -33.71
N ILE A 744 31.34 13.08 -32.81
CA ILE A 744 30.75 14.01 -31.84
C ILE A 744 31.73 14.34 -30.71
N LEU A 745 32.43 13.35 -30.17
CA LEU A 745 33.32 13.54 -29.01
C LEU A 745 34.63 14.28 -29.35
N LEU A 746 35.13 14.14 -30.59
CA LEU A 746 36.35 14.82 -31.05
C LEU A 746 36.10 16.25 -31.54
N ALA A 747 34.85 16.64 -31.78
CA ALA A 747 34.53 18.01 -32.15
C ALA A 747 34.79 18.95 -30.96
N GLU A 748 35.43 20.10 -31.22
CA GLU A 748 35.59 21.15 -30.21
C GLU A 748 34.22 21.70 -29.79
N PRO A 749 33.85 21.69 -28.49
CA PRO A 749 32.56 22.20 -28.06
C PRO A 749 32.52 23.73 -28.22
N THR A 750 31.53 24.22 -28.97
CA THR A 750 31.35 25.66 -29.24
C THR A 750 30.81 26.45 -28.05
N ASP A 751 30.17 25.76 -27.10
CA ASP A 751 29.57 26.34 -25.89
C ASP A 751 29.46 25.31 -24.75
N VAL A 752 29.00 25.76 -23.58
CA VAL A 752 28.81 24.93 -22.38
C VAL A 752 27.77 23.82 -22.60
N ALA A 753 26.71 24.11 -23.37
CA ALA A 753 25.65 23.14 -23.64
C ALA A 753 26.14 21.96 -24.49
N THR A 754 26.95 22.25 -25.51
CA THR A 754 27.58 21.26 -26.38
C THR A 754 28.57 20.40 -25.60
N ARG A 755 29.34 21.00 -24.69
CA ARG A 755 30.20 20.26 -23.76
C ARG A 755 29.37 19.32 -22.87
N GLY A 756 28.26 19.81 -22.31
CA GLY A 756 27.33 19.01 -21.51
C GLY A 756 26.73 17.83 -22.28
N LEU A 757 26.41 18.01 -23.56
CA LEU A 757 25.96 16.95 -24.47
C LEU A 757 27.03 15.89 -24.68
N GLN A 758 28.26 16.29 -25.01
CA GLN A 758 29.37 15.36 -25.23
C GLN A 758 29.66 14.53 -23.98
N THR A 759 29.69 15.16 -22.80
CA THR A 759 29.89 14.46 -21.52
C THR A 759 28.74 13.48 -21.24
N SER A 760 27.49 13.92 -21.40
CA SER A 760 26.32 13.06 -21.16
C SER A 760 26.24 11.89 -22.16
N LEU A 761 26.58 12.13 -23.43
CA LEU A 761 26.61 11.11 -24.47
C LEU A 761 27.70 10.07 -24.20
N SER A 762 28.88 10.53 -23.79
CA SER A 762 30.00 9.67 -23.39
C SER A 762 29.63 8.73 -22.22
N ILE A 763 28.88 9.23 -21.23
CA ILE A 763 28.40 8.42 -20.08
C ILE A 763 27.29 7.45 -20.50
N TYR A 764 26.45 7.82 -21.46
CA TYR A 764 25.40 6.98 -22.03
C TYR A 764 25.96 5.84 -22.90
N ALA A 765 26.96 6.14 -23.73
CA ALA A 765 27.54 5.26 -24.74
C ALA A 765 28.51 4.21 -24.16
N ARG A 766 28.13 3.53 -23.07
CA ARG A 766 28.96 2.52 -22.41
C ARG A 766 28.72 1.11 -22.96
N ASN A 767 29.81 0.34 -23.10
CA ASN A 767 29.79 -1.08 -23.47
C ASN A 767 28.97 -1.31 -24.76
N HIS A 768 27.93 -2.15 -24.69
CA HIS A 768 27.08 -2.51 -25.82
C HIS A 768 26.33 -1.34 -26.48
N ARG A 769 26.31 -0.15 -25.83
CA ARG A 769 25.71 1.06 -26.42
C ARG A 769 26.66 1.84 -27.33
N ALA A 770 27.95 1.55 -27.32
CA ALA A 770 28.88 1.98 -28.37
C ALA A 770 29.07 0.79 -29.33
N GLN A 771 28.48 0.87 -30.52
CA GLN A 771 28.53 -0.23 -31.48
C GLN A 771 29.68 -0.05 -32.48
N PRO A 772 30.56 -1.04 -32.64
CA PRO A 772 31.64 -0.95 -33.61
C PRO A 772 31.08 -0.89 -35.03
N VAL A 773 31.73 -0.11 -35.91
CA VAL A 773 31.37 -0.03 -37.33
C VAL A 773 31.59 -1.38 -38.01
N THR A 774 30.71 -1.73 -38.96
CA THR A 774 30.68 -3.04 -39.61
C THR A 774 31.59 -3.13 -40.84
N GLU A 775 31.90 -1.98 -41.47
CA GLU A 775 32.72 -1.92 -42.67
C GLU A 775 34.22 -1.95 -42.33
N PRO A 776 35.03 -2.78 -43.02
CA PRO A 776 36.47 -2.80 -42.84
C PRO A 776 37.10 -1.52 -43.41
N GLN A 777 37.85 -0.79 -42.57
CA GLN A 777 38.78 0.23 -43.05
C GLN A 777 40.17 -0.39 -43.27
N PRO A 778 40.98 0.13 -44.21
CA PRO A 778 42.34 -0.35 -44.42
C PRO A 778 43.19 -0.12 -43.16
N ASP A 779 44.06 -1.09 -42.83
CA ASP A 779 45.03 -0.93 -41.74
C ASP A 779 45.81 0.38 -41.94
N SER A 780 45.79 1.24 -40.94
CA SER A 780 46.54 2.49 -40.97
C SER A 780 47.99 2.26 -40.58
N ASP A 781 48.93 2.92 -41.27
CA ASP A 781 50.38 2.85 -40.99
C ASP A 781 50.78 3.75 -39.80
N HIS A 782 49.81 4.11 -38.95
CA HIS A 782 50.03 5.00 -37.81
C HIS A 782 50.77 4.28 -36.68
N PRO A 783 51.67 4.96 -35.95
CA PRO A 783 52.31 4.41 -34.77
C PRO A 783 51.28 3.91 -33.75
N LYS A 784 51.50 2.71 -33.21
CA LYS A 784 50.61 2.14 -32.20
C LYS A 784 50.69 2.96 -30.90
N PRO A 785 49.55 3.38 -30.31
CA PRO A 785 49.55 4.11 -29.05
C PRO A 785 50.09 3.27 -27.91
N ARG A 786 50.68 3.92 -26.90
CA ARG A 786 51.02 3.26 -25.65
C ARG A 786 49.77 2.92 -24.84
N VAL A 787 49.82 1.86 -24.05
CA VAL A 787 48.71 1.41 -23.19
C VAL A 787 49.15 1.47 -21.74
N VAL A 788 48.53 2.37 -20.97
CA VAL A 788 48.75 2.51 -19.53
C VAL A 788 47.68 1.71 -18.78
N ILE A 789 48.11 0.71 -18.02
CA ILE A 789 47.23 -0.15 -17.21
C ILE A 789 47.35 0.27 -15.75
N HIS A 790 46.36 0.99 -15.27
CA HIS A 790 46.23 1.33 -13.85
C HIS A 790 45.56 0.19 -13.08
N ILE A 791 46.33 -0.44 -12.19
CA ILE A 791 45.88 -1.46 -11.27
C ILE A 791 45.41 -0.78 -9.98
N GLY A 792 44.10 -0.66 -9.81
CA GLY A 792 43.53 -0.09 -8.59
C GLY A 792 43.52 -1.10 -7.45
N SER A 793 44.00 -0.74 -6.26
CA SER A 793 43.77 -1.56 -5.05
C SER A 793 42.66 -0.93 -4.20
N THR A 794 41.92 -1.74 -3.44
CA THR A 794 40.75 -1.25 -2.69
C THR A 794 41.11 -0.10 -1.75
N LYS A 795 40.32 0.99 -1.83
CA LYS A 795 40.48 2.24 -1.08
C LYS A 795 41.79 3.01 -1.35
N THR A 796 42.31 2.95 -2.58
CA THR A 796 43.44 3.78 -3.06
C THR A 796 43.03 4.88 -4.03
N GLY A 797 41.80 5.40 -3.90
CA GLY A 797 41.30 6.49 -4.76
C GLY A 797 41.07 6.10 -6.22
N SER A 798 41.16 4.80 -6.57
CA SER A 798 40.94 4.31 -7.94
C SER A 798 39.54 4.67 -8.49
N THR A 799 38.51 4.64 -7.65
CA THR A 799 37.15 5.07 -8.00
C THR A 799 37.13 6.55 -8.43
N PHE A 800 37.87 7.42 -7.72
CA PHE A 800 37.98 8.84 -8.09
C PHE A 800 38.66 9.00 -9.45
N LEU A 801 39.80 8.33 -9.67
CA LEU A 801 40.51 8.38 -10.96
C LEU A 801 39.65 7.86 -12.11
N GLN A 802 38.92 6.77 -11.91
CA GLN A 802 38.03 6.20 -12.94
C GLN A 802 36.88 7.15 -13.30
N HIS A 803 36.22 7.76 -12.31
CA HIS A 803 35.17 8.74 -12.56
C HIS A 803 35.70 10.03 -13.18
N PHE A 804 36.89 10.47 -12.76
CA PHE A 804 37.58 11.60 -13.37
C PHE A 804 37.84 11.34 -14.86
N LEU A 805 38.45 10.20 -15.20
CA LEU A 805 38.75 9.84 -16.58
C LEU A 805 37.48 9.66 -17.43
N GLU A 806 36.43 9.07 -16.84
CA GLU A 806 35.17 8.86 -17.55
C GLU A 806 34.41 10.17 -17.83
N LYS A 807 34.29 11.06 -16.83
CA LYS A 807 33.60 12.35 -17.01
C LYS A 807 34.34 13.25 -18.00
N ASN A 808 35.66 13.14 -18.07
CA ASN A 808 36.50 13.93 -18.96
C ASN A 808 36.83 13.23 -20.29
N ARG A 809 36.25 12.07 -20.59
CA ARG A 809 36.53 11.29 -21.82
C ARG A 809 36.51 12.13 -23.12
N PRO A 810 35.57 13.06 -23.36
CA PRO A 810 35.59 13.88 -24.57
C PRO A 810 36.84 14.77 -24.68
N GLU A 811 37.25 15.41 -23.58
CA GLU A 811 38.46 16.24 -23.53
C GLU A 811 39.71 15.37 -23.67
N LEU A 812 39.77 14.24 -22.96
CA LEU A 812 40.88 13.28 -23.06
C LEU A 812 41.09 12.82 -24.51
N LEU A 813 40.01 12.47 -25.22
CA LEU A 813 40.07 12.07 -26.63
C LEU A 813 40.67 13.16 -27.51
N ARG A 814 40.28 14.42 -27.31
CA ARG A 814 40.83 15.56 -28.06
C ARG A 814 42.32 15.80 -27.76
N GLN A 815 42.76 15.51 -26.54
CA GLN A 815 44.17 15.54 -26.12
C GLN A 815 44.97 14.29 -26.53
N GLY A 816 44.39 13.35 -27.30
CA GLY A 816 45.09 12.13 -27.73
C GLY A 816 45.16 11.01 -26.68
N ILE A 817 44.39 11.12 -25.60
CA ILE A 817 44.31 10.15 -24.50
C ILE A 817 42.96 9.44 -24.54
N TRP A 818 42.95 8.13 -24.78
CA TRP A 818 41.71 7.37 -24.84
C TRP A 818 41.47 6.57 -23.56
N PHE A 819 40.41 6.91 -22.83
CA PHE A 819 39.83 6.07 -21.79
C PHE A 819 38.59 5.34 -22.37
N PRO A 820 38.70 4.06 -22.77
CA PRO A 820 37.65 3.41 -23.54
C PRO A 820 36.28 3.40 -22.87
N GLU A 821 35.24 3.51 -23.69
CA GLU A 821 33.84 3.42 -23.27
C GLU A 821 33.33 1.97 -23.18
N VAL A 822 34.17 0.99 -23.56
CA VAL A 822 33.88 -0.45 -23.55
C VAL A 822 34.71 -1.20 -22.52
N GLY A 823 34.31 -2.45 -22.22
CA GLY A 823 35.00 -3.30 -21.25
C GLY A 823 34.80 -2.87 -19.79
N LEU A 824 33.93 -1.89 -19.55
CA LEU A 824 33.59 -1.37 -18.23
C LEU A 824 32.71 -2.37 -17.46
N PHE A 825 32.98 -2.56 -16.18
CA PHE A 825 32.11 -3.35 -15.32
C PHE A 825 30.75 -2.67 -15.17
N TRP A 826 29.67 -3.34 -15.60
CA TRP A 826 28.33 -2.78 -15.53
C TRP A 826 27.35 -3.75 -14.87
N GLN A 827 26.75 -3.31 -13.77
CA GLN A 827 25.61 -3.96 -13.13
C GLN A 827 24.38 -3.06 -13.32
N PRO A 828 23.37 -3.48 -14.10
CA PRO A 828 22.18 -2.66 -14.36
C PRO A 828 21.45 -2.20 -13.10
N SER A 829 21.42 -3.03 -12.05
CA SER A 829 20.79 -2.72 -10.77
C SER A 829 21.63 -1.80 -9.87
N ARG A 830 22.91 -1.59 -10.19
CA ARG A 830 23.88 -0.86 -9.35
C ARG A 830 24.83 -0.01 -10.19
N PRO A 831 24.28 1.00 -10.89
CA PRO A 831 25.08 1.84 -11.77
C PRO A 831 26.12 2.69 -11.02
N HIS A 832 26.04 2.84 -9.70
CA HIS A 832 27.03 3.57 -8.90
C HIS A 832 28.25 2.71 -8.49
N LYS A 833 28.17 1.37 -8.58
CA LYS A 833 29.28 0.43 -8.31
C LYS A 833 30.10 0.13 -9.58
N GLN A 834 30.03 1.00 -10.58
CA GLN A 834 30.83 0.91 -11.81
C GLN A 834 32.29 1.11 -11.44
N ALA A 835 33.14 0.09 -11.64
CA ALA A 835 34.55 0.20 -11.31
C ALA A 835 35.42 -0.42 -12.41
N GLY A 836 35.58 0.36 -13.48
CA GLY A 836 36.69 0.20 -14.41
C GLY A 836 36.59 -0.95 -15.42
N HIS A 837 37.66 -1.09 -16.18
CA HIS A 837 37.85 -1.92 -17.37
C HIS A 837 37.96 -3.45 -17.09
N SER A 838 37.30 -3.95 -16.05
CA SER A 838 37.46 -5.34 -15.57
C SER A 838 37.15 -6.42 -16.61
N GLN A 839 36.35 -6.14 -17.65
CA GLN A 839 36.02 -7.14 -18.66
C GLN A 839 37.23 -7.48 -19.54
N PHE A 840 38.21 -6.59 -19.66
CA PHE A 840 39.46 -6.84 -20.39
C PHE A 840 40.25 -8.00 -19.79
N ASN A 841 40.22 -8.21 -18.47
CA ASN A 841 40.85 -9.39 -17.85
C ASN A 841 40.25 -10.69 -18.37
N ARG A 842 38.91 -10.75 -18.50
CA ARG A 842 38.23 -11.93 -19.01
C ARG A 842 38.47 -12.12 -20.51
N ALA A 843 38.56 -11.02 -21.26
CA ALA A 843 38.88 -11.05 -22.68
C ALA A 843 40.30 -11.54 -22.91
N ALA A 844 41.30 -11.04 -22.17
CA ALA A 844 42.68 -11.48 -22.23
C ALA A 844 42.83 -12.97 -21.87
N LEU A 845 42.22 -13.42 -20.76
CA LEU A 845 42.27 -14.83 -20.33
C LEU A 845 41.69 -15.80 -21.38
N LYS A 846 40.74 -15.34 -22.20
CA LYS A 846 40.08 -16.16 -23.22
C LYS A 846 40.56 -15.87 -24.64
N ASP A 847 41.46 -14.91 -24.81
CA ASP A 847 41.80 -14.26 -26.08
C ASP A 847 40.54 -13.90 -26.92
N ASP A 848 39.54 -13.28 -26.29
CA ASP A 848 38.29 -12.85 -26.97
C ASP A 848 38.59 -11.61 -27.84
N PRO A 849 38.43 -11.67 -29.17
CA PRO A 849 38.82 -10.57 -30.05
C PRO A 849 37.89 -9.35 -29.96
N LYS A 850 36.69 -9.46 -29.39
CA LYS A 850 35.66 -8.40 -29.48
C LYS A 850 36.11 -7.04 -28.97
N LEU A 851 36.76 -6.98 -27.80
CA LEU A 851 37.22 -5.70 -27.23
C LEU A 851 38.45 -5.18 -27.98
N ARG A 852 39.40 -6.05 -28.36
CA ARG A 852 40.55 -5.71 -29.20
C ARG A 852 40.11 -5.15 -30.56
N ASP A 853 39.12 -5.75 -31.20
CA ASP A 853 38.54 -5.27 -32.46
C ASP A 853 37.84 -3.92 -32.30
N HIS A 854 37.15 -3.70 -31.19
CA HIS A 854 36.56 -2.38 -30.89
C HIS A 854 37.63 -1.30 -30.74
N ILE A 855 38.73 -1.60 -30.03
CA ILE A 855 39.86 -0.69 -29.89
C ILE A 855 40.50 -0.41 -31.26
N ARG A 856 40.81 -1.46 -32.03
CA ARG A 856 41.42 -1.35 -33.36
C ARG A 856 40.61 -0.46 -34.30
N ARG A 857 39.31 -0.74 -34.45
CA ARG A 857 38.38 0.06 -35.28
C ARG A 857 38.28 1.51 -34.80
N GLY A 858 38.32 1.72 -33.49
CA GLY A 858 38.30 3.07 -32.95
C GLY A 858 39.56 3.87 -33.27
N LEU A 859 40.73 3.25 -33.21
CA LEU A 859 41.99 3.88 -33.63
C LEU A 859 41.98 4.23 -35.13
N GLU A 860 41.43 3.35 -35.98
CA GLU A 860 41.23 3.61 -37.41
C GLU A 860 40.36 4.87 -37.62
N LEU A 861 39.22 4.96 -36.94
CA LEU A 861 38.29 6.11 -37.03
C LEU A 861 38.86 7.42 -36.48
N MET A 862 39.84 7.35 -35.57
CA MET A 862 40.48 8.52 -34.96
C MET A 862 41.78 8.92 -35.67
N ASP A 863 42.14 8.26 -36.78
CA ASP A 863 43.19 8.63 -37.73
C ASP A 863 44.53 9.04 -37.08
N GLY A 864 45.07 8.18 -36.22
CA GLY A 864 46.38 8.39 -35.60
C GLY A 864 46.44 9.47 -34.51
N ARG A 865 45.31 10.09 -34.13
CA ARG A 865 45.25 11.13 -33.08
C ARG A 865 45.57 10.61 -31.67
N ILE A 866 45.30 9.33 -31.42
CA ILE A 866 45.46 8.74 -30.10
C ILE A 866 46.90 8.26 -29.93
N HIS A 867 47.59 8.82 -28.92
CA HIS A 867 48.94 8.41 -28.54
C HIS A 867 48.96 7.54 -27.28
N THR A 868 47.94 7.63 -26.41
CA THR A 868 47.85 6.86 -25.14
C THR A 868 46.45 6.26 -24.96
N ILE A 869 46.37 4.99 -24.59
CA ILE A 869 45.15 4.33 -24.10
C ILE A 869 45.31 4.10 -22.60
N VAL A 870 44.30 4.44 -21.79
CA VAL A 870 44.31 4.23 -20.34
C VAL A 870 43.24 3.22 -19.95
N LEU A 871 43.67 2.09 -19.38
CA LEU A 871 42.79 1.11 -18.74
C LEU A 871 42.95 1.23 -17.23
N SER A 872 41.85 1.11 -16.49
CA SER A 872 41.86 1.24 -15.03
C SER A 872 40.79 0.35 -14.44
N SER A 873 41.13 -0.50 -13.47
CA SER A 873 40.15 -1.29 -12.71
C SER A 873 40.72 -1.78 -11.39
N GLU A 874 39.86 -1.81 -10.36
CA GLU A 874 40.22 -2.45 -9.08
C GLU A 874 40.26 -3.99 -9.18
N ALA A 875 39.53 -4.56 -10.15
CA ALA A 875 39.51 -6.00 -10.38
C ALA A 875 40.83 -6.52 -10.99
N PHE A 876 41.71 -5.65 -11.46
CA PHE A 876 43.04 -6.03 -11.96
C PHE A 876 43.93 -6.51 -10.82
N PHE A 877 43.80 -5.88 -9.64
CA PHE A 877 44.60 -6.23 -8.46
C PHE A 877 44.26 -7.61 -7.89
N LEU A 878 42.97 -7.94 -7.84
CA LEU A 878 42.47 -9.20 -7.28
C LEU A 878 42.59 -10.40 -8.23
N ASN A 879 43.03 -10.19 -9.47
CA ASN A 879 43.11 -11.22 -10.49
C ASN A 879 44.56 -11.49 -10.89
N GLU A 880 45.04 -12.69 -10.54
CA GLU A 880 46.39 -13.17 -10.86
C GLU A 880 46.71 -13.18 -12.36
N ASN A 881 45.69 -13.21 -13.22
CA ASN A 881 45.84 -13.21 -14.67
C ASN A 881 45.90 -11.81 -15.28
N SER A 882 45.92 -10.73 -14.48
CA SER A 882 46.04 -9.38 -15.01
C SER A 882 47.27 -9.13 -15.90
N PRO A 883 48.45 -9.77 -15.70
CA PRO A 883 49.58 -9.62 -16.62
C PRO A 883 49.29 -10.09 -18.06
N LEU A 884 48.29 -10.96 -18.28
CA LEU A 884 47.86 -11.36 -19.63
C LEU A 884 47.32 -10.18 -20.45
N LEU A 885 46.97 -9.06 -19.83
CA LEU A 885 46.61 -7.84 -20.56
C LEU A 885 47.78 -7.33 -21.43
N ALA A 886 49.04 -7.51 -21.00
CA ALA A 886 50.20 -7.16 -21.82
C ALA A 886 50.22 -7.97 -23.13
N ASP A 887 49.95 -9.28 -23.04
CA ASP A 887 49.85 -10.15 -24.21
C ASP A 887 48.64 -9.79 -25.09
N TYR A 888 47.51 -9.41 -24.48
CA TYR A 888 46.31 -9.03 -25.21
C TYR A 888 46.48 -7.76 -26.06
N PHE A 889 47.35 -6.85 -25.64
CA PHE A 889 47.74 -5.64 -26.35
C PHE A 889 49.10 -5.77 -27.06
N ALA A 890 49.53 -6.99 -27.40
CA ALA A 890 50.80 -7.24 -28.07
C ALA A 890 51.01 -6.31 -29.30
N GLY A 891 52.18 -5.70 -29.36
CA GLY A 891 52.57 -4.74 -30.38
C GLY A 891 52.33 -3.27 -30.00
N HIS A 892 51.64 -2.98 -28.89
CA HIS A 892 51.63 -1.65 -28.27
C HIS A 892 52.71 -1.57 -27.19
N PRO A 893 53.33 -0.40 -26.95
CA PRO A 893 54.10 -0.17 -25.73
C PRO A 893 53.17 -0.24 -24.52
N VAL A 894 53.37 -1.18 -23.59
CA VAL A 894 52.51 -1.36 -22.42
C VAL A 894 53.24 -0.91 -21.16
N GLU A 895 52.61 -0.05 -20.38
CA GLU A 895 53.05 0.40 -19.07
C GLU A 895 52.02 0.02 -18.01
N MET A 896 52.46 -0.28 -16.79
CA MET A 896 51.59 -0.59 -15.66
C MET A 896 51.83 0.39 -14.53
N VAL A 897 50.76 0.90 -13.90
CA VAL A 897 50.85 1.76 -12.72
C VAL A 897 49.96 1.23 -11.60
N VAL A 898 50.51 1.12 -10.39
CA VAL A 898 49.80 0.58 -9.22
C VAL A 898 50.07 1.43 -7.98
N TYR A 899 49.00 1.73 -7.24
CA TYR A 899 49.08 2.35 -5.92
C TYR A 899 48.95 1.26 -4.86
N LEU A 900 50.05 0.98 -4.19
CA LEU A 900 50.12 0.02 -3.09
C LEU A 900 49.70 0.68 -1.79
N ARG A 901 48.86 -0.01 -1.05
CA ARG A 901 48.47 0.35 0.31
C ARG A 901 49.08 -0.65 1.29
N ARG A 902 49.45 -0.17 2.47
CA ARG A 902 49.98 -1.01 3.57
C ARG A 902 49.08 -2.22 3.79
N GLN A 903 49.66 -3.42 3.81
CA GLN A 903 48.91 -4.66 3.61
C GLN A 903 47.86 -4.95 4.68
N ASP A 904 48.08 -4.59 5.93
CA ASP A 904 47.08 -4.73 7.00
C ASP A 904 45.87 -3.79 6.80
N GLU A 905 46.11 -2.55 6.38
CA GLU A 905 45.04 -1.60 6.07
C GLU A 905 44.26 -1.99 4.82
N TRP A 906 44.96 -2.51 3.80
CA TRP A 906 44.35 -3.07 2.61
C TRP A 906 43.51 -4.30 2.97
N ALA A 907 44.07 -5.25 3.73
CA ALA A 907 43.38 -6.46 4.18
C ALA A 907 42.10 -6.12 4.94
N ASN A 908 42.19 -5.18 5.90
CA ASN A 908 41.05 -4.70 6.65
C ASN A 908 39.97 -4.09 5.72
N SER A 909 40.38 -3.21 4.80
CA SER A 909 39.47 -2.53 3.88
C SER A 909 38.81 -3.52 2.90
N GLN A 910 39.58 -4.45 2.36
CA GLN A 910 39.14 -5.47 1.41
C GLN A 910 38.17 -6.47 2.07
N TYR A 911 38.48 -6.90 3.29
CA TYR A 911 37.59 -7.75 4.08
C TYR A 911 36.25 -7.06 4.34
N CYS A 912 36.26 -5.79 4.75
CA CYS A 912 35.03 -5.01 4.95
C CYS A 912 34.21 -4.90 3.66
N GLU A 913 34.84 -4.68 2.51
CA GLU A 913 34.14 -4.60 1.22
C GLU A 913 33.53 -5.95 0.80
N PHE A 914 34.22 -7.08 1.04
CA PHE A 914 33.69 -8.42 0.77
C PHE A 914 32.58 -8.87 1.72
N VAL A 915 32.59 -8.37 2.96
CA VAL A 915 31.55 -8.67 3.96
C VAL A 915 30.34 -7.77 3.77
N ALA A 916 30.54 -6.45 3.69
CA ALA A 916 29.50 -5.43 3.81
C ALA A 916 29.43 -4.45 2.63
N GLY A 917 30.37 -4.50 1.67
CA GLY A 917 30.39 -3.61 0.50
C GLY A 917 29.50 -4.08 -0.65
N GLY A 918 29.02 -5.33 -0.60
CA GLY A 918 28.10 -5.88 -1.59
C GLY A 918 28.75 -6.21 -2.94
N ALA A 919 30.06 -6.41 -3.00
CA ALA A 919 30.82 -6.71 -4.23
C ALA A 919 30.82 -8.20 -4.62
N VAL A 920 31.58 -8.57 -5.65
CA VAL A 920 31.69 -9.95 -6.19
C VAL A 920 32.38 -10.88 -5.18
N GLY A 921 31.59 -11.44 -4.26
CA GLY A 921 32.08 -12.38 -3.24
C GLY A 921 31.16 -12.36 -2.00
N ARG A 922 31.26 -13.41 -1.18
CA ARG A 922 30.63 -13.43 0.16
C ARG A 922 31.63 -14.02 1.13
N VAL A 923 32.18 -13.18 2.00
CA VAL A 923 32.99 -13.65 3.11
C VAL A 923 32.05 -13.90 4.30
N LYS A 924 32.05 -15.15 4.76
CA LYS A 924 31.24 -15.62 5.90
C LYS A 924 32.10 -16.03 7.10
N VAL A 925 33.40 -16.17 6.88
CA VAL A 925 34.38 -16.58 7.89
C VAL A 925 34.94 -15.34 8.58
N PRO A 926 35.32 -15.42 9.87
CA PRO A 926 36.04 -14.35 10.57
C PRO A 926 37.36 -13.96 9.87
N ILE A 927 37.91 -12.80 10.23
CA ILE A 927 39.06 -12.22 9.52
C ILE A 927 40.34 -13.06 9.67
N ASP A 928 40.58 -13.68 10.82
CA ASP A 928 41.71 -14.57 11.08
C ASP A 928 41.68 -15.82 10.17
N GLU A 929 40.51 -16.44 10.00
CA GLU A 929 40.34 -17.52 9.04
C GLU A 929 40.47 -17.01 7.59
N TRP A 930 39.97 -15.82 7.28
CA TRP A 930 40.07 -15.25 5.93
C TRP A 930 41.52 -14.96 5.51
N LEU A 931 42.36 -14.49 6.44
CA LEU A 931 43.78 -14.18 6.19
C LEU A 931 44.62 -15.41 5.85
N THR A 932 44.24 -16.60 6.34
CA THR A 932 44.95 -17.86 6.10
C THR A 932 44.46 -18.62 4.86
N LEU A 933 43.49 -18.06 4.13
CA LEU A 933 43.07 -18.66 2.86
C LEU A 933 44.17 -18.48 1.81
N PRO A 934 44.51 -19.51 1.00
CA PRO A 934 45.60 -19.42 0.02
C PRO A 934 45.49 -18.24 -0.95
N LYS A 935 44.26 -17.88 -1.34
CA LYS A 935 44.03 -16.71 -2.20
C LYS A 935 44.33 -15.38 -1.51
N THR A 936 44.03 -15.28 -0.21
CA THR A 936 44.30 -14.07 0.57
C THR A 936 45.80 -13.90 0.78
N GLU A 937 46.50 -14.98 1.13
CA GLU A 937 47.97 -14.98 1.24
C GLU A 937 48.62 -14.53 -0.07
N GLN A 938 48.16 -15.06 -1.21
CA GLN A 938 48.63 -14.67 -2.53
C GLN A 938 48.39 -13.18 -2.84
N TRP A 939 47.27 -12.59 -2.39
CA TRP A 939 47.00 -11.16 -2.59
C TRP A 939 47.82 -10.24 -1.67
N LEU A 940 48.25 -10.73 -0.51
CA LEU A 940 49.07 -9.97 0.45
C LEU A 940 50.54 -9.92 0.02
N ASP A 941 51.01 -10.90 -0.74
CA ASP A 941 52.33 -10.87 -1.35
C ASP A 941 52.31 -10.05 -2.65
N TYR A 942 52.54 -8.74 -2.51
CA TYR A 942 52.59 -7.82 -3.65
C TYR A 942 53.74 -8.10 -4.61
N ARG A 943 54.78 -8.84 -4.21
CA ARG A 943 55.93 -9.10 -5.05
C ARG A 943 55.56 -10.03 -6.21
N VAL A 944 54.76 -11.05 -5.94
CA VAL A 944 54.31 -12.04 -6.95
C VAL A 944 53.67 -11.37 -8.18
N PRO A 945 52.61 -10.54 -8.06
CA PRO A 945 52.03 -9.89 -9.22
C PRO A 945 52.97 -8.87 -9.86
N LEU A 946 53.77 -8.12 -9.09
CA LEU A 946 54.74 -7.16 -9.65
C LEU A 946 55.80 -7.86 -10.51
N THR A 947 56.37 -8.97 -10.03
CA THR A 947 57.33 -9.77 -10.80
C THR A 947 56.70 -10.32 -12.07
N ALA A 948 55.48 -10.86 -12.00
CA ALA A 948 54.78 -11.36 -13.19
C ALA A 948 54.52 -10.26 -14.24
N TRP A 949 54.29 -9.02 -13.81
CA TRP A 949 54.22 -7.86 -14.71
C TRP A 949 55.59 -7.48 -15.28
N SER A 950 56.62 -7.36 -14.44
CA SER A 950 57.99 -7.01 -14.87
C SER A 950 58.58 -8.03 -15.84
N GLU A 951 58.26 -9.32 -15.71
CA GLU A 951 58.64 -10.37 -16.68
C GLU A 951 57.98 -10.17 -18.05
N LYS A 952 56.81 -9.55 -18.11
CA LYS A 952 56.04 -9.34 -19.34
C LYS A 952 56.38 -8.04 -20.06
N ILE A 953 56.56 -6.95 -19.32
CA ILE A 953 56.72 -5.61 -19.90
C ILE A 953 58.04 -4.93 -19.56
N GLY A 954 58.93 -5.57 -18.80
CA GLY A 954 60.16 -4.95 -18.28
C GLY A 954 59.89 -4.16 -16.99
N GLN A 955 60.86 -4.16 -16.08
CA GLN A 955 60.74 -3.53 -14.77
C GLN A 955 60.60 -2.00 -14.87
N GLU A 956 61.24 -1.39 -15.87
CA GLU A 956 61.19 0.04 -16.15
C GLU A 956 59.80 0.55 -16.58
N ASN A 957 58.93 -0.35 -17.04
CA ASN A 957 57.55 -0.03 -17.45
C ASN A 957 56.53 -0.36 -16.34
N VAL A 958 57.00 -0.72 -15.14
CA VAL A 958 56.17 -0.99 -13.96
C VAL A 958 56.34 0.13 -12.93
N HIS A 959 55.35 1.02 -12.89
CA HIS A 959 55.31 2.21 -12.02
C HIS A 959 54.63 1.89 -10.69
N VAL A 960 55.43 1.59 -9.68
CA VAL A 960 54.94 1.36 -8.30
C VAL A 960 54.86 2.68 -7.55
N ARG A 961 53.70 2.96 -6.95
CA ARG A 961 53.45 4.12 -6.07
C ARG A 961 52.94 3.67 -4.71
N VAL A 962 53.19 4.47 -3.68
CA VAL A 962 52.66 4.26 -2.32
C VAL A 962 51.43 5.15 -2.13
N TYR A 963 50.32 4.58 -1.66
CA TYR A 963 49.10 5.31 -1.37
C TYR A 963 49.20 6.06 -0.02
N ASP A 964 49.99 7.13 0.00
CA ASP A 964 50.16 8.04 1.13
C ASP A 964 50.12 9.50 0.63
N ARG A 965 49.28 10.33 1.27
CA ARG A 965 49.19 11.76 0.96
C ARG A 965 50.51 12.49 1.18
N GLY A 966 51.35 12.03 2.11
CA GLY A 966 52.67 12.61 2.31
C GLY A 966 53.65 12.30 1.17
N GLU A 967 53.37 11.28 0.36
CA GLU A 967 54.23 10.84 -0.74
C GLU A 967 53.71 11.27 -2.12
N PHE A 968 52.43 11.63 -2.25
CA PHE A 968 51.89 12.15 -3.52
C PHE A 968 52.51 13.49 -3.89
N VAL A 969 52.66 13.73 -5.19
CA VAL A 969 52.97 15.06 -5.74
C VAL A 969 51.97 16.09 -5.20
N ASP A 970 52.48 17.10 -4.49
CA ASP A 970 51.71 18.16 -3.82
C ASP A 970 50.57 17.64 -2.90
N GLY A 971 50.67 16.39 -2.43
CA GLY A 971 49.64 15.74 -1.63
C GLY A 971 48.38 15.32 -2.39
N ASP A 972 48.43 15.33 -3.73
CA ASP A 972 47.28 15.07 -4.60
C ASP A 972 47.44 13.82 -5.48
N LEU A 973 46.47 12.90 -5.40
CA LEU A 973 46.49 11.65 -6.14
C LEU A 973 46.46 11.84 -7.67
N LEU A 974 45.74 12.87 -8.16
CA LEU A 974 45.66 13.12 -9.60
C LEU A 974 46.99 13.66 -10.14
N ALA A 975 47.63 14.57 -9.41
CA ALA A 975 48.98 15.07 -9.73
C ALA A 975 50.01 13.95 -9.75
N ASP A 976 49.99 13.06 -8.76
CA ASP A 976 50.89 11.91 -8.71
C ASP A 976 50.64 10.94 -9.89
N PHE A 977 49.37 10.65 -10.21
CA PHE A 977 49.01 9.81 -11.34
C PHE A 977 49.42 10.42 -12.67
N ALA A 978 49.23 11.73 -12.85
CA ALA A 978 49.66 12.48 -14.02
C ALA A 978 51.19 12.41 -14.18
N GLN A 979 51.94 12.55 -13.08
CA GLN A 979 53.41 12.43 -13.12
C GLN A 979 53.84 10.99 -13.45
N ALA A 980 53.27 9.98 -12.77
CA ALA A 980 53.61 8.57 -12.95
C ALA A 980 53.34 8.07 -14.37
N THR A 981 52.30 8.58 -15.01
CA THR A 981 51.91 8.19 -16.36
C THR A 981 52.46 9.12 -17.44
N GLY A 982 53.10 10.24 -17.08
CA GLY A 982 53.55 11.26 -18.03
C GLY A 982 52.39 11.92 -18.78
N LEU A 983 51.28 12.21 -18.09
CA LEU A 983 50.07 12.82 -18.63
C LEU A 983 49.73 14.13 -17.88
N PRO A 984 50.53 15.20 -18.00
CA PRO A 984 50.29 16.47 -17.32
C PRO A 984 48.94 17.12 -17.70
N GLN A 985 48.41 16.80 -18.89
CA GLN A 985 47.12 17.30 -19.39
C GLN A 985 45.95 16.93 -18.48
N LEU A 986 46.08 15.91 -17.63
CA LEU A 986 45.05 15.55 -16.66
C LEU A 986 44.83 16.65 -15.62
N LEU A 987 45.83 17.50 -15.34
CA LEU A 987 45.73 18.52 -14.30
C LEU A 987 44.88 19.73 -14.73
N ASP A 988 44.71 19.93 -16.04
CA ASP A 988 43.95 21.04 -16.62
C ASP A 988 42.44 20.76 -16.70
N MET A 989 42.01 19.53 -16.41
CA MET A 989 40.62 19.10 -16.61
C MET A 989 39.77 19.27 -15.35
N PRO A 990 38.46 19.52 -15.50
CA PRO A 990 37.58 19.69 -14.36
C PRO A 990 37.51 18.40 -13.54
N ARG A 991 37.73 18.54 -12.23
CA ARG A 991 37.53 17.44 -11.28
C ARG A 991 36.03 17.16 -11.16
N PRO A 992 35.62 15.90 -10.96
CA PRO A 992 34.26 15.60 -10.56
C PRO A 992 33.90 16.44 -9.32
N VAL A 993 32.84 17.26 -9.41
CA VAL A 993 32.17 17.81 -8.21
C VAL A 993 31.97 16.63 -7.27
N GLU A 994 32.35 16.77 -6.00
CA GLU A 994 32.30 15.74 -4.95
C GLU A 994 30.89 15.14 -4.82
N LEU A 995 30.52 14.27 -5.75
CA LEU A 995 29.30 13.52 -5.75
C LEU A 995 29.60 12.26 -4.96
N GLN A 996 28.96 12.19 -3.80
CA GLN A 996 28.94 11.08 -2.86
C GLN A 996 30.24 10.91 -2.09
N GLN A 997 30.41 11.75 -1.05
CA GLN A 997 30.80 11.13 0.22
C GLN A 997 29.81 9.98 0.44
N ASN A 998 30.30 8.74 0.42
CA ASN A 998 29.50 7.61 0.88
C ASN A 998 29.22 7.87 2.37
N ASP A 999 28.13 8.59 2.65
CA ASP A 999 27.67 8.90 4.01
C ASP A 999 27.31 7.63 4.78
N ALA A 1000 27.03 6.54 4.05
CA ALA A 1000 26.88 5.19 4.57
C ALA A 1000 28.22 4.63 5.07
N ARG A 1001 28.62 5.05 6.27
CA ARG A 1001 29.73 4.45 7.03
C ARG A 1001 29.21 3.35 7.95
N LEU A 1002 29.94 2.24 8.02
CA LEU A 1002 29.70 1.11 8.92
C LEU A 1002 30.86 0.98 9.90
N SER A 1003 30.57 0.64 11.15
CA SER A 1003 31.59 0.33 12.16
C SER A 1003 32.08 -1.12 12.02
N ALA A 1004 33.15 -1.48 12.72
CA ALA A 1004 33.63 -2.86 12.78
C ALA A 1004 32.54 -3.83 13.30
N GLY A 1005 31.77 -3.40 14.30
CA GLY A 1005 30.64 -4.18 14.81
C GLY A 1005 29.53 -4.40 13.76
N HIS A 1006 29.25 -3.42 12.91
CA HIS A 1006 28.28 -3.58 11.82
C HIS A 1006 28.77 -4.57 10.77
N VAL A 1007 30.06 -4.51 10.41
CA VAL A 1007 30.67 -5.46 9.46
C VAL A 1007 30.54 -6.88 10.01
N GLU A 1008 30.87 -7.08 11.29
CA GLU A 1008 30.74 -8.38 11.97
C GLU A 1008 29.28 -8.84 12.08
N LEU A 1009 28.35 -7.94 12.36
CA LEU A 1009 26.92 -8.23 12.36
C LEU A 1009 26.46 -8.74 10.98
N LEU A 1010 26.82 -8.05 9.90
CA LEU A 1010 26.45 -8.44 8.53
C LEU A 1010 27.11 -9.77 8.12
N ARG A 1011 28.37 -10.02 8.51
CA ARG A 1011 29.07 -11.30 8.27
C ARG A 1011 28.26 -12.51 8.75
N ARG A 1012 27.65 -12.41 9.94
CA ARG A 1012 26.80 -13.48 10.52
C ARG A 1012 25.59 -13.82 9.65
N PHE A 1013 25.20 -12.93 8.73
CA PHE A 1013 24.13 -13.17 7.75
C PHE A 1013 24.66 -13.66 6.39
N ASN A 1014 25.93 -13.44 6.04
CA ASN A 1014 26.51 -13.85 4.76
C ASN A 1014 26.49 -15.37 4.54
N GLY A 1015 26.57 -16.16 5.62
CA GLY A 1015 26.42 -17.62 5.58
C GLY A 1015 24.99 -18.13 5.43
N ARG A 1016 23.98 -17.25 5.46
CA ARG A 1016 22.56 -17.63 5.45
C ARG A 1016 21.99 -17.68 4.03
N ARG A 1017 20.81 -18.30 3.88
CA ARG A 1017 20.16 -18.52 2.57
C ARG A 1017 19.36 -17.29 2.11
N PHE A 1018 19.72 -16.76 0.95
CA PHE A 1018 18.98 -15.72 0.23
C PHE A 1018 18.19 -16.31 -0.95
N GLN A 1019 17.16 -15.60 -1.42
CA GLN A 1019 16.36 -16.05 -2.59
C GLN A 1019 17.17 -16.09 -3.89
N SER A 1020 18.04 -15.10 -4.07
CA SER A 1020 18.91 -14.95 -5.25
C SER A 1020 20.20 -14.21 -4.87
N ARG A 1021 21.11 -14.06 -5.84
CA ARG A 1021 22.31 -13.21 -5.68
C ARG A 1021 21.92 -11.74 -5.47
N ASP A 1022 20.95 -11.24 -6.23
CA ASP A 1022 20.46 -9.87 -6.13
C ASP A 1022 19.75 -9.60 -4.80
N SER A 1023 19.05 -10.61 -4.24
CA SER A 1023 18.40 -10.46 -2.92
C SER A 1023 19.41 -10.27 -1.78
N TYR A 1024 20.58 -10.91 -1.87
CA TYR A 1024 21.66 -10.68 -0.90
C TYR A 1024 22.25 -9.29 -1.05
N PHE A 1025 22.45 -8.88 -2.29
CA PHE A 1025 22.95 -7.57 -2.65
C PHE A 1025 22.04 -6.46 -2.11
N ASN A 1026 20.74 -6.52 -2.41
CA ASN A 1026 19.76 -5.57 -1.89
C ASN A 1026 19.68 -5.62 -0.35
N PHE A 1027 19.84 -6.80 0.27
CA PHE A 1027 19.94 -6.92 1.73
C PHE A 1027 21.13 -6.15 2.30
N ILE A 1028 22.33 -6.30 1.73
CA ILE A 1028 23.54 -5.61 2.23
C ILE A 1028 23.41 -4.09 2.08
N GLU A 1029 22.92 -3.61 0.94
CA GLU A 1029 22.71 -2.17 0.71
C GLU A 1029 21.65 -1.60 1.66
N GLU A 1030 20.50 -2.25 1.78
CA GLU A 1030 19.44 -1.78 2.67
C GLU A 1030 19.86 -1.87 4.14
N ALA A 1031 20.47 -2.97 4.57
CA ALA A 1031 20.97 -3.10 5.94
C ALA A 1031 22.04 -2.05 6.26
N GLY A 1032 22.97 -1.81 5.32
CA GLY A 1032 23.98 -0.77 5.47
C GLY A 1032 23.38 0.63 5.62
N SER A 1033 22.50 1.03 4.69
CA SER A 1033 21.83 2.35 4.73
C SER A 1033 21.02 2.54 6.01
N ARG A 1034 20.22 1.54 6.38
CA ARG A 1034 19.33 1.64 7.55
C ARG A 1034 20.09 1.66 8.87
N LEU A 1035 21.23 0.97 8.97
CA LEU A 1035 22.11 1.07 10.14
C LEU A 1035 22.74 2.47 10.26
N THR A 1036 23.20 3.04 9.15
CA THR A 1036 23.73 4.41 9.13
C THR A 1036 22.65 5.43 9.51
N GLU A 1037 21.47 5.37 8.89
CA GLU A 1037 20.32 6.22 9.20
C GLU A 1037 19.96 6.13 10.70
N TRP A 1038 19.82 4.91 11.22
CA TRP A 1038 19.43 4.67 12.61
C TRP A 1038 20.37 5.33 13.62
N ARG A 1039 21.69 5.27 13.38
CA ARG A 1039 22.69 5.95 14.23
C ARG A 1039 22.70 7.46 14.02
N LYS A 1040 22.57 7.93 12.77
CA LYS A 1040 22.56 9.37 12.45
C LYS A 1040 21.39 10.08 13.13
N GLU A 1041 20.20 9.49 13.10
CA GLU A 1041 19.00 9.97 13.80
C GLU A 1041 19.19 10.08 15.33
N ARG A 1042 20.14 9.33 15.90
CA ARG A 1042 20.40 9.25 17.35
C ARG A 1042 21.69 9.95 17.78
N GLY A 1043 22.40 10.61 16.84
CA GLY A 1043 23.68 11.26 17.13
C GLY A 1043 24.79 10.31 17.60
N LEU A 1044 24.72 9.03 17.22
CA LEU A 1044 25.68 8.01 17.67
C LEU A 1044 26.93 7.96 16.77
N PRO A 1045 28.11 7.64 17.32
CA PRO A 1045 29.36 7.62 16.56
C PRO A 1045 29.40 6.47 15.53
N LEU A 1046 30.01 6.77 14.38
CA LEU A 1046 30.24 5.87 13.24
C LEU A 1046 31.73 5.90 12.82
N PRO A 1047 32.65 5.32 13.61
CA PRO A 1047 34.07 5.29 13.26
C PRO A 1047 34.32 4.43 12.00
N LYS A 1048 35.46 4.68 11.33
CA LYS A 1048 35.91 3.82 10.22
C LYS A 1048 36.07 2.38 10.71
N PRO A 1049 35.65 1.36 9.95
CA PRO A 1049 35.71 -0.01 10.42
C PRO A 1049 37.17 -0.50 10.45
N TRP A 1050 37.58 -1.02 11.61
CA TRP A 1050 38.84 -1.73 11.81
C TRP A 1050 38.58 -3.05 12.54
N VAL A 1051 38.83 -4.18 11.87
CA VAL A 1051 38.47 -5.53 12.34
C VAL A 1051 39.69 -6.32 12.81
N LEU A 1052 40.90 -5.96 12.37
CA LEU A 1052 42.15 -6.61 12.79
C LEU A 1052 42.50 -6.25 14.24
N THR A 1053 43.00 -7.20 15.01
CA THR A 1053 43.70 -6.87 16.26
C THR A 1053 45.08 -6.28 15.96
N GLU A 1054 45.66 -5.54 16.92
CA GLU A 1054 47.04 -5.03 16.80
C GLU A 1054 48.02 -6.16 16.50
N GLN A 1055 47.94 -7.27 17.26
CA GLN A 1055 48.78 -8.44 17.07
C GLN A 1055 48.65 -9.05 15.66
N GLN A 1056 47.42 -9.13 15.11
CA GLN A 1056 47.20 -9.66 13.76
C GLN A 1056 47.78 -8.73 12.69
N ALA A 1057 47.59 -7.42 12.85
CA ALA A 1057 48.10 -6.45 11.91
C ALA A 1057 49.64 -6.40 11.92
N ASP A 1058 50.26 -6.49 13.10
CA ASP A 1058 51.72 -6.51 13.26
C ASP A 1058 52.31 -7.81 12.70
N ALA A 1059 51.71 -8.97 13.00
CA ALA A 1059 52.14 -10.27 12.46
C ALA A 1059 52.04 -10.32 10.92
N LEU A 1060 50.98 -9.74 10.35
CA LEU A 1060 50.81 -9.65 8.91
C LEU A 1060 51.90 -8.80 8.26
N MET A 1061 52.23 -7.64 8.84
CA MET A 1061 53.30 -6.78 8.33
C MET A 1061 54.67 -7.43 8.45
N GLN A 1062 54.93 -8.16 9.55
CA GLN A 1062 56.16 -8.93 9.73
C GLN A 1062 56.30 -10.04 8.67
N HIS A 1063 55.20 -10.72 8.33
CA HIS A 1063 55.21 -11.79 7.33
C HIS A 1063 55.63 -11.30 5.93
N VAL A 1064 55.24 -10.08 5.55
CA VAL A 1064 55.53 -9.48 4.23
C VAL A 1064 56.75 -8.55 4.22
N GLU A 1065 57.47 -8.43 5.34
CA GLU A 1065 58.58 -7.47 5.52
C GLU A 1065 59.67 -7.63 4.43
N LEU A 1066 60.11 -8.86 4.19
CA LEU A 1066 61.16 -9.14 3.19
C LEU A 1066 60.70 -8.82 1.76
N ALA A 1067 59.43 -9.10 1.43
CA ALA A 1067 58.85 -8.77 0.13
C ALA A 1067 58.74 -7.24 -0.04
N ASN A 1068 58.30 -6.53 1.00
CA ASN A 1068 58.22 -5.07 1.00
C ASN A 1068 59.58 -4.41 0.85
N ALA A 1069 60.61 -4.88 1.56
CA ALA A 1069 61.97 -4.37 1.42
C ALA A 1069 62.53 -4.56 0.01
N ALA A 1070 62.23 -5.72 -0.62
CA ALA A 1070 62.60 -5.96 -2.02
C ALA A 1070 61.90 -4.97 -2.96
N ILE A 1071 60.58 -4.77 -2.81
CA ILE A 1071 59.82 -3.82 -3.64
C ILE A 1071 60.32 -2.38 -3.46
N ALA A 1072 60.56 -1.96 -2.22
CA ALA A 1072 61.05 -0.61 -1.90
C ALA A 1072 62.41 -0.34 -2.57
N LYS A 1073 63.29 -1.33 -2.58
CA LYS A 1073 64.59 -1.24 -3.25
C LYS A 1073 64.49 -1.29 -4.77
N GLU A 1074 63.75 -2.26 -5.30
CA GLU A 1074 63.66 -2.54 -6.74
C GLU A 1074 62.89 -1.46 -7.52
N TYR A 1075 61.84 -0.87 -6.95
CA TYR A 1075 60.97 0.07 -7.66
C TYR A 1075 61.01 1.52 -7.13
N LEU A 1076 61.44 1.74 -5.88
CA LEU A 1076 61.48 3.08 -5.27
C LEU A 1076 62.89 3.54 -4.87
N GLY A 1077 63.91 2.70 -5.00
CA GLY A 1077 65.29 3.02 -4.63
C GLY A 1077 65.51 3.25 -3.12
N ARG A 1078 64.69 2.64 -2.26
CA ARG A 1078 64.76 2.77 -0.78
C ARG A 1078 65.43 1.54 -0.14
N ASP A 1079 66.08 1.72 1.01
CA ASP A 1079 66.90 0.66 1.62
C ASP A 1079 66.11 -0.42 2.40
N ARG A 1080 64.95 -0.12 3.02
CA ARG A 1080 64.11 -1.13 3.70
C ARG A 1080 62.60 -0.88 3.75
N ASP A 1081 62.14 0.34 4.06
CA ASP A 1081 60.72 0.54 4.38
C ASP A 1081 59.90 0.97 3.15
N LEU A 1082 58.91 0.15 2.78
CA LEU A 1082 57.95 0.47 1.71
C LEU A 1082 56.83 1.41 2.18
N PHE A 1083 56.40 1.28 3.44
CA PHE A 1083 55.29 2.04 4.00
C PHE A 1083 55.69 2.71 5.32
N GLY A 1084 55.12 3.89 5.59
CA GLY A 1084 55.21 4.56 6.88
C GLY A 1084 54.44 3.84 8.02
N PRO A 1085 54.46 4.40 9.23
CA PRO A 1085 53.80 3.80 10.39
C PRO A 1085 52.28 3.71 10.22
N ARG A 1086 51.67 2.73 10.91
CA ARG A 1086 50.20 2.53 10.95
C ARG A 1086 49.49 3.78 11.46
N ALA A 1087 48.41 4.18 10.79
CA ALA A 1087 47.47 5.17 11.32
C ALA A 1087 46.76 4.65 12.59
N ALA A 1088 46.41 5.54 13.52
CA ALA A 1088 45.75 5.16 14.78
C ALA A 1088 44.48 4.32 14.54
N ILE A 1089 44.34 3.22 15.29
CA ILE A 1089 43.19 2.32 15.20
C ILE A 1089 41.97 3.03 15.79
N PRO A 1090 40.85 3.15 15.06
CA PRO A 1090 39.62 3.72 15.59
C PRO A 1090 39.06 2.90 16.76
N GLU A 1091 38.47 3.56 17.76
CA GLU A 1091 37.83 2.87 18.88
C GLU A 1091 36.66 1.98 18.41
N ALA A 1092 36.56 0.79 19.01
CA ALA A 1092 35.43 -0.11 18.79
C ALA A 1092 34.16 0.45 19.44
N VAL A 1093 33.07 0.47 18.67
CA VAL A 1093 31.75 0.88 19.17
C VAL A 1093 30.85 -0.35 19.34
N PRO A 1094 30.08 -0.43 20.44
CA PRO A 1094 29.16 -1.54 20.68
C PRO A 1094 28.01 -1.55 19.67
N ILE A 1095 27.38 -2.71 19.50
CA ILE A 1095 26.17 -2.91 18.69
C ILE A 1095 24.97 -3.01 19.62
N PHE A 1096 23.92 -2.23 19.33
CA PHE A 1096 22.68 -2.26 20.10
C PHE A 1096 21.75 -3.38 19.64
N GLU A 1097 20.88 -3.86 20.54
CA GLU A 1097 19.93 -4.94 20.23
C GLU A 1097 18.96 -4.54 19.11
N GLU A 1098 18.55 -3.26 19.09
CA GLU A 1098 17.68 -2.68 18.07
C GLU A 1098 18.33 -2.68 16.66
N GLU A 1099 19.65 -2.52 16.59
CA GLU A 1099 20.41 -2.61 15.34
C GLU A 1099 20.42 -4.05 14.81
N GLU A 1100 20.59 -5.04 15.70
CA GLU A 1100 20.47 -6.45 15.31
C GLU A 1100 19.06 -6.79 14.82
N ASP A 1101 18.03 -6.29 15.51
CA ASP A 1101 16.63 -6.51 15.17
C ASP A 1101 16.25 -5.88 13.84
N LEU A 1102 16.77 -4.68 13.56
CA LEU A 1102 16.64 -4.01 12.26
C LEU A 1102 17.19 -4.91 11.15
N VAL A 1103 18.44 -5.40 11.28
CA VAL A 1103 19.05 -6.28 10.27
C VAL A 1103 18.29 -7.61 10.14
N ARG A 1104 17.80 -8.19 11.24
CA ARG A 1104 16.97 -9.41 11.22
C ARG A 1104 15.67 -9.19 10.44
N LYS A 1105 14.98 -8.06 10.65
CA LYS A 1105 13.74 -7.69 9.92
C LYS A 1105 14.02 -7.52 8.43
N ILE A 1106 15.10 -6.85 8.06
CA ILE A 1106 15.52 -6.68 6.66
C ILE A 1106 15.83 -8.06 6.03
N TYR A 1107 16.62 -8.90 6.70
CA TYR A 1107 16.92 -10.25 6.22
C TYR A 1107 15.67 -11.11 5.97
N ARG A 1108 14.64 -11.02 6.82
CA ARG A 1108 13.38 -11.77 6.64
C ARG A 1108 12.69 -11.43 5.32
N ARG A 1109 12.79 -10.20 4.81
CA ARG A 1109 12.22 -9.79 3.51
C ARG A 1109 12.95 -10.44 2.33
N TYR A 1110 14.26 -10.61 2.41
CA TYR A 1110 15.11 -11.14 1.33
C TYR A 1110 15.40 -12.65 1.42
N ARG A 1111 14.98 -13.30 2.50
CA ARG A 1111 15.06 -14.76 2.70
C ARG A 1111 13.92 -15.47 1.96
N ARG A 1112 14.16 -16.71 1.52
CA ARG A 1112 13.16 -17.59 0.89
C ARG A 1112 12.04 -17.91 1.91
N LYS A 1113 10.77 -17.60 1.60
CA LYS A 1113 9.62 -18.00 2.43
C LYS A 1113 9.62 -19.53 2.58
N PRO A 1114 9.42 -20.10 3.79
CA PRO A 1114 9.10 -21.51 3.90
C PRO A 1114 7.80 -21.78 3.14
N LYS A 1115 7.72 -22.92 2.42
CA LYS A 1115 6.46 -23.36 1.78
C LYS A 1115 5.43 -23.56 2.89
N VAL A 1116 4.45 -22.67 2.97
CA VAL A 1116 3.18 -22.90 3.66
C VAL A 1116 2.30 -23.68 2.68
N ILE A 1117 1.74 -24.80 3.13
CA ILE A 1117 0.66 -25.50 2.43
C ILE A 1117 -0.61 -24.65 2.65
N VAL A 1118 -1.10 -23.99 1.61
CA VAL A 1118 -2.48 -23.48 1.51
C VAL A 1118 -2.95 -23.64 0.05
N GLU A 1119 -4.20 -24.10 -0.08
CA GLU A 1119 -5.02 -24.33 -1.28
C GLU A 1119 -5.28 -23.07 -2.14
N PRO A 1120 -5.89 -23.21 -3.34
CA PRO A 1120 -5.50 -22.46 -4.53
C PRO A 1120 -6.17 -21.09 -4.64
N VAL A 1121 -5.37 -20.05 -4.85
CA VAL A 1121 -5.82 -18.75 -5.36
C VAL A 1121 -5.27 -18.58 -6.77
N ALA A 1122 -6.16 -18.22 -7.70
CA ALA A 1122 -5.94 -18.17 -9.14
C ALA A 1122 -4.75 -17.28 -9.54
N PRO A 1123 -4.00 -17.64 -10.60
CA PRO A 1123 -2.89 -16.82 -11.06
C PRO A 1123 -3.40 -15.58 -11.82
N PRO A 1124 -2.83 -14.39 -11.60
CA PRO A 1124 -3.12 -13.23 -12.43
C PRO A 1124 -2.54 -13.40 -13.84
N PRO A 1125 -3.08 -12.66 -14.83
CA PRO A 1125 -2.78 -12.85 -16.24
C PRO A 1125 -1.35 -12.43 -16.54
N LYS A 1126 -0.64 -13.25 -17.33
CA LYS A 1126 0.70 -12.94 -17.83
C LYS A 1126 0.61 -12.39 -19.24
N GLU A 1127 0.60 -11.07 -19.34
CA GLU A 1127 1.17 -10.36 -20.47
C GLU A 1127 2.69 -10.49 -20.45
N VAL A 1128 3.26 -10.45 -21.65
CA VAL A 1128 4.62 -10.81 -21.99
C VAL A 1128 5.48 -9.55 -22.10
N PRO A 1129 6.62 -9.46 -21.39
CA PRO A 1129 7.75 -8.70 -21.86
C PRO A 1129 8.75 -9.64 -22.55
N ALA A 1130 9.10 -9.29 -23.78
CA ALA A 1130 10.18 -9.92 -24.53
C ALA A 1130 11.55 -9.67 -23.87
N ALA A 1131 12.30 -10.77 -23.76
CA ALA A 1131 13.75 -10.91 -23.84
C ALA A 1131 14.67 -9.88 -23.13
N ILE A 1132 15.11 -10.25 -21.92
CA ILE A 1132 16.50 -10.06 -21.51
C ILE A 1132 17.05 -11.45 -21.23
N GLU A 1133 18.08 -11.83 -21.98
CA GLU A 1133 18.82 -13.07 -21.81
C GLU A 1133 19.35 -13.17 -20.37
N ARG A 1134 18.76 -14.10 -19.60
CA ARG A 1134 19.45 -14.65 -18.44
C ARG A 1134 20.52 -15.62 -18.97
N PRO A 1135 21.73 -15.68 -18.37
CA PRO A 1135 22.60 -16.81 -18.63
C PRO A 1135 21.79 -18.06 -18.27
N ALA A 1136 21.66 -18.97 -19.23
CA ALA A 1136 20.84 -20.15 -19.07
C ALA A 1136 21.20 -20.82 -17.73
N PRO A 1137 20.23 -21.18 -16.86
CA PRO A 1137 20.47 -22.33 -16.01
C PRO A 1137 20.91 -23.42 -16.98
N ARG A 1138 21.94 -24.20 -16.64
CA ARG A 1138 22.43 -25.30 -17.46
C ARG A 1138 21.27 -26.30 -17.66
N ILE A 1139 20.36 -26.02 -18.59
CA ILE A 1139 19.39 -26.94 -19.11
C ILE A 1139 20.27 -27.83 -19.96
N VAL A 1140 20.61 -28.98 -19.40
CA VAL A 1140 21.11 -30.07 -20.21
C VAL A 1140 20.01 -30.33 -21.24
N ASN A 1141 20.26 -29.89 -22.49
CA ASN A 1141 19.33 -30.06 -23.58
C ASN A 1141 19.32 -31.55 -23.94
N TYR A 1142 18.37 -32.31 -23.38
CA TYR A 1142 18.22 -33.74 -23.61
C TYR A 1142 17.63 -34.08 -25.00
N GLY A 1143 17.75 -33.16 -25.96
CA GLY A 1143 17.15 -33.26 -27.29
C GLY A 1143 15.67 -32.84 -27.32
N VAL A 1144 15.11 -32.84 -28.54
CA VAL A 1144 13.79 -32.27 -28.91
C VAL A 1144 12.60 -32.84 -28.11
N LEU A 1145 12.78 -33.96 -27.40
CA LEU A 1145 11.75 -34.62 -26.59
C LEU A 1145 12.09 -34.69 -25.08
N GLY A 1146 13.15 -34.03 -24.61
CA GLY A 1146 13.60 -34.06 -23.21
C GLY A 1146 12.56 -33.59 -22.17
N TRP A 1147 11.60 -32.77 -22.57
CA TRP A 1147 10.50 -32.30 -21.72
C TRP A 1147 9.39 -33.35 -21.51
N ARG A 1148 9.26 -34.34 -22.42
CA ARG A 1148 8.34 -35.48 -22.23
C ARG A 1148 8.77 -36.39 -21.08
N LEU A 1149 10.08 -36.47 -20.82
CA LEU A 1149 10.63 -37.25 -19.71
C LEU A 1149 10.04 -36.76 -18.37
N TRP A 1150 10.16 -35.46 -18.08
CA TRP A 1150 9.64 -34.86 -16.84
C TRP A 1150 8.12 -34.91 -16.71
N LEU A 1151 7.38 -34.87 -17.82
CA LEU A 1151 5.92 -35.04 -17.84
C LEU A 1151 5.48 -36.49 -17.59
N LEU A 1152 6.29 -37.46 -18.02
CA LEU A 1152 6.03 -38.89 -17.80
C LEU A 1152 6.68 -39.43 -16.52
N THR A 1153 7.65 -38.71 -15.90
CA THR A 1153 8.32 -39.11 -14.65
C THR A 1153 7.36 -39.44 -13.50
N PRO A 1154 6.25 -38.71 -13.28
CA PRO A 1154 5.29 -39.09 -12.23
C PRO A 1154 4.62 -40.44 -12.52
N ILE A 1155 4.28 -40.69 -13.80
CA ILE A 1155 3.58 -41.90 -14.24
C ILE A 1155 4.54 -43.10 -14.26
N LEU A 1156 5.69 -42.94 -14.92
CA LEU A 1156 6.75 -43.95 -14.96
C LEU A 1156 7.34 -44.17 -13.57
N GLY A 1157 7.41 -43.15 -12.73
CA GLY A 1157 7.86 -43.24 -11.34
C GLY A 1157 6.86 -44.01 -10.48
N ALA A 1158 5.56 -43.80 -10.63
CA ALA A 1158 4.54 -44.61 -9.95
C ALA A 1158 4.57 -46.08 -10.38
N VAL A 1159 4.83 -46.34 -11.66
CA VAL A 1159 5.03 -47.70 -12.18
C VAL A 1159 6.34 -48.30 -11.67
N TYR A 1160 7.44 -47.53 -11.69
CA TYR A 1160 8.77 -47.96 -11.26
C TYR A 1160 8.87 -48.18 -9.75
N ALA A 1161 8.12 -47.40 -8.95
CA ALA A 1161 8.02 -47.55 -7.49
C ALA A 1161 7.53 -48.93 -7.05
N ARG A 1162 6.79 -49.64 -7.91
CA ARG A 1162 6.30 -51.00 -7.61
C ARG A 1162 7.42 -52.05 -7.57
N PHE A 1163 8.60 -51.73 -8.09
CA PHE A 1163 9.72 -52.69 -8.22
C PHE A 1163 11.11 -52.07 -8.01
N ALA A 1164 11.19 -50.83 -7.52
CA ALA A 1164 12.44 -50.13 -7.23
C ALA A 1164 12.53 -49.74 -5.75
N THR A 1165 13.75 -49.71 -5.19
CA THR A 1165 13.95 -49.24 -3.81
C THR A 1165 13.69 -47.73 -3.70
N PRO A 1166 13.34 -47.21 -2.50
CA PRO A 1166 13.07 -45.79 -2.30
C PRO A 1166 14.20 -44.88 -2.79
N GLU A 1167 15.46 -45.27 -2.57
CA GLU A 1167 16.63 -44.50 -3.00
C GLU A 1167 16.74 -44.45 -4.53
N ARG A 1168 16.51 -45.58 -5.22
CA ARG A 1168 16.53 -45.63 -6.69
C ARG A 1168 15.33 -44.94 -7.32
N LEU A 1169 14.20 -44.92 -6.62
CA LEU A 1169 13.02 -44.19 -7.06
C LEU A 1169 13.24 -42.68 -6.94
N ASP A 1170 13.89 -42.23 -5.87
CA ASP A 1170 14.24 -40.82 -5.69
C ASP A 1170 15.35 -40.38 -6.67
N GLU A 1171 16.31 -41.25 -6.98
CA GLU A 1171 17.30 -41.02 -8.03
C GLU A 1171 16.62 -40.91 -9.41
N PHE A 1172 15.66 -41.80 -9.72
CA PHE A 1172 14.87 -41.70 -10.96
C PHE A 1172 13.99 -40.44 -10.99
N LYS A 1173 13.38 -40.02 -9.88
CA LYS A 1173 12.55 -38.80 -9.84
C LYS A 1173 13.37 -37.52 -9.91
N SER A 1174 14.60 -37.53 -9.39
CA SER A 1174 15.49 -36.37 -9.35
C SER A 1174 16.27 -36.17 -10.65
N GLU A 1175 16.78 -37.26 -11.25
CA GLU A 1175 17.52 -37.22 -12.52
C GLU A 1175 17.11 -38.38 -13.45
N PRO A 1176 15.84 -38.40 -13.94
CA PRO A 1176 15.28 -39.52 -14.70
C PRO A 1176 16.09 -39.88 -15.95
N PHE A 1177 16.80 -38.91 -16.52
CA PHE A 1177 17.63 -39.09 -17.70
C PHE A 1177 18.92 -39.85 -17.39
N GLU A 1178 19.71 -39.36 -16.44
CA GLU A 1178 20.94 -40.01 -16.00
C GLU A 1178 20.64 -41.40 -15.43
N PHE A 1179 19.55 -41.51 -14.69
CA PHE A 1179 19.06 -42.77 -14.17
C PHE A 1179 18.73 -43.78 -15.29
N SER A 1180 17.93 -43.38 -16.29
CA SER A 1180 17.57 -44.25 -17.41
C SER A 1180 18.79 -44.66 -18.24
N ARG A 1181 19.73 -43.73 -18.45
CA ARG A 1181 20.98 -43.98 -19.17
C ARG A 1181 21.89 -44.97 -18.44
N ARG A 1182 22.05 -44.82 -17.12
CA ARG A 1182 22.91 -45.69 -16.29
C ARG A 1182 22.28 -47.08 -16.05
N HIS A 1183 20.96 -47.14 -15.86
CA HIS A 1183 20.31 -48.35 -15.36
C HIS A 1183 19.44 -49.11 -16.38
N TRP A 1184 18.85 -48.42 -17.38
CA TRP A 1184 17.91 -49.05 -18.32
C TRP A 1184 18.49 -49.26 -19.72
N ALA A 1185 19.45 -48.42 -20.16
CA ALA A 1185 20.02 -48.46 -21.51
C ALA A 1185 20.61 -49.83 -21.89
N ARG A 1186 21.15 -50.60 -20.93
CA ARG A 1186 21.70 -51.95 -21.15
C ARG A 1186 20.70 -53.09 -20.94
N ARG A 1187 19.66 -52.91 -20.10
CA ARG A 1187 18.77 -53.99 -19.64
C ARG A 1187 17.37 -53.97 -20.28
N ARG A 1188 16.87 -52.81 -20.69
CA ARG A 1188 15.55 -52.64 -21.33
C ARG A 1188 15.61 -51.62 -22.48
N PRO A 1189 16.26 -51.99 -23.61
CA PRO A 1189 16.58 -51.06 -24.69
C PRO A 1189 15.35 -50.46 -25.40
N LEU A 1190 14.21 -51.15 -25.41
CA LEU A 1190 12.95 -50.62 -25.95
C LEU A 1190 12.34 -49.53 -25.05
N VAL A 1191 12.35 -49.73 -23.73
CA VAL A 1191 11.90 -48.70 -22.77
C VAL A 1191 12.86 -47.52 -22.80
N ALA A 1192 14.16 -47.77 -22.86
CA ALA A 1192 15.16 -46.74 -23.06
C ALA A 1192 14.93 -45.98 -24.37
N ARG A 1193 14.63 -46.62 -25.50
CA ARG A 1193 14.35 -45.95 -26.79
C ARG A 1193 13.04 -45.15 -26.83
N LEU A 1194 12.01 -45.58 -26.11
CA LEU A 1194 10.73 -44.88 -26.04
C LEU A 1194 10.81 -43.64 -25.16
N VAL A 1195 11.66 -43.71 -24.13
CA VAL A 1195 12.01 -42.61 -23.22
C VAL A 1195 13.10 -41.70 -23.83
N TYR A 1196 13.93 -42.25 -24.73
CA TYR A 1196 15.04 -41.61 -25.42
C TYR A 1196 15.11 -42.06 -26.90
N PRO A 1197 14.37 -41.41 -27.81
CA PRO A 1197 14.59 -41.61 -29.24
C PRO A 1197 15.91 -40.92 -29.60
N GLY A 1198 16.90 -41.72 -30.00
CA GLY A 1198 18.18 -41.21 -30.52
C GLY A 1198 17.90 -40.17 -31.60
N GLY A 1199 18.58 -39.03 -31.52
CA GLY A 1199 18.27 -37.81 -32.25
C GLY A 1199 17.99 -38.05 -33.73
N ASN A 1200 16.72 -37.93 -34.13
CA ASN A 1200 16.35 -37.74 -35.53
C ASN A 1200 16.62 -36.27 -35.90
N SER A 1201 17.21 -36.06 -37.08
CA SER A 1201 17.74 -34.81 -37.62
C SER A 1201 16.71 -33.73 -38.00
N MET A 1202 15.41 -33.96 -37.81
CA MET A 1202 14.37 -33.06 -38.35
C MET A 1202 14.06 -31.83 -37.49
N GLY A 1203 14.49 -31.76 -36.23
CA GLY A 1203 14.18 -30.61 -35.35
C GLY A 1203 12.68 -30.35 -35.13
N PRO A 1204 12.30 -29.37 -34.28
CA PRO A 1204 10.90 -28.97 -34.08
C PRO A 1204 10.23 -28.50 -35.38
N PHE A 1205 11.00 -27.78 -36.21
CA PHE A 1205 10.56 -27.24 -37.50
C PHE A 1205 10.24 -28.32 -38.55
N GLY A 1206 10.94 -29.46 -38.56
CA GLY A 1206 10.66 -30.55 -39.51
C GLY A 1206 9.38 -31.32 -39.18
N ILE A 1207 9.08 -31.50 -37.89
CA ILE A 1207 7.79 -32.09 -37.45
C ILE A 1207 6.64 -31.11 -37.73
N PHE A 1208 6.86 -29.81 -37.53
CA PHE A 1208 5.88 -28.77 -37.86
C PHE A 1208 5.56 -28.72 -39.38
N ARG A 1209 6.60 -28.83 -40.23
CA ARG A 1209 6.43 -28.90 -41.70
C ARG A 1209 5.67 -30.15 -42.17
N LEU A 1210 5.74 -31.26 -41.44
CA LEU A 1210 5.01 -32.50 -41.75
C LEU A 1210 3.57 -32.50 -41.19
N ALA A 1211 3.36 -31.94 -40.00
CA ALA A 1211 2.07 -31.99 -39.30
C ALA A 1211 1.05 -30.97 -39.83
N VAL A 1212 1.49 -29.77 -40.23
CA VAL A 1212 0.60 -28.70 -40.69
C VAL A 1212 -0.15 -29.07 -41.98
N PRO A 1213 0.46 -29.62 -43.04
CA PRO A 1213 -0.26 -30.03 -44.25
C PRO A 1213 -1.29 -31.14 -43.98
N VAL A 1214 -0.96 -32.10 -43.12
CA VAL A 1214 -1.86 -33.20 -42.74
C VAL A 1214 -3.05 -32.68 -41.93
N ALA A 1215 -2.81 -31.81 -40.95
CA ALA A 1215 -3.85 -31.17 -40.16
C ALA A 1215 -4.73 -30.24 -41.01
N ARG A 1216 -4.15 -29.50 -41.95
CA ARG A 1216 -4.87 -28.66 -42.92
C ARG A 1216 -5.79 -29.50 -43.81
N GLY A 1217 -5.30 -30.64 -44.29
CA GLY A 1217 -6.11 -31.61 -45.05
C GLY A 1217 -7.27 -32.17 -44.24
N LEU A 1218 -7.03 -32.61 -43.00
CA LEU A 1218 -8.07 -33.11 -42.10
C LEU A 1218 -9.12 -32.04 -41.74
N ILE A 1219 -8.71 -30.79 -41.53
CA ILE A 1219 -9.63 -29.66 -41.28
C ILE A 1219 -10.43 -29.34 -42.54
N GLY A 1220 -9.82 -29.41 -43.73
CA GLY A 1220 -10.50 -29.24 -45.01
C GLY A 1220 -11.60 -30.28 -45.25
N VAL A 1221 -11.38 -31.54 -44.83
CA VAL A 1221 -12.38 -32.63 -44.92
C VAL A 1221 -13.60 -32.37 -44.01
N THR A 1222 -13.48 -31.53 -42.97
CA THR A 1222 -14.62 -31.17 -42.11
C THR A 1222 -15.57 -30.13 -42.72
N GLY A 1223 -15.28 -29.59 -43.90
CA GLY A 1223 -16.19 -28.74 -44.68
C GLY A 1223 -16.46 -27.34 -44.10
N ARG A 1224 -15.60 -26.80 -43.23
CA ARG A 1224 -15.79 -25.49 -42.58
C ARG A 1224 -14.67 -24.50 -42.96
N PRO A 1225 -14.88 -23.63 -43.97
CA PRO A 1225 -13.87 -22.71 -44.50
C PRO A 1225 -13.29 -21.75 -43.44
N GLU A 1226 -14.10 -21.35 -42.47
CA GLU A 1226 -13.66 -20.42 -41.41
C GLU A 1226 -12.68 -21.05 -40.41
N MET A 1227 -12.80 -22.35 -40.17
CA MET A 1227 -11.86 -23.09 -39.32
C MET A 1227 -10.51 -23.22 -40.01
N GLN A 1228 -10.52 -23.43 -41.32
CA GLN A 1228 -9.31 -23.49 -42.13
C GLN A 1228 -8.60 -22.12 -42.18
N LYS A 1229 -9.34 -21.00 -42.35
CA LYS A 1229 -8.76 -19.65 -42.26
C LYS A 1229 -8.12 -19.36 -40.90
N LYS A 1230 -8.77 -19.78 -39.79
CA LYS A 1230 -8.22 -19.60 -38.45
C LYS A 1230 -6.98 -20.47 -38.21
N PHE A 1231 -6.96 -21.70 -38.73
CA PHE A 1231 -5.79 -22.57 -38.68
C PHE A 1231 -4.63 -22.03 -39.52
N ASP A 1232 -4.90 -21.54 -40.74
CA ASP A 1232 -3.87 -21.01 -41.63
C ASP A 1232 -3.24 -19.71 -41.10
N ARG A 1233 -4.01 -18.89 -40.36
CA ARG A 1233 -3.51 -17.66 -39.72
C ARG A 1233 -2.58 -17.95 -38.53
N ASP A 1234 -2.93 -18.92 -37.70
CA ASP A 1234 -2.10 -19.36 -36.58
C ASP A 1234 -2.48 -20.80 -36.14
N PRO A 1235 -1.76 -21.82 -36.63
CA PRO A 1235 -2.03 -23.23 -36.31
C PRO A 1235 -1.94 -23.53 -34.81
N ILE A 1236 -1.07 -22.78 -34.11
CA ILE A 1236 -0.77 -22.96 -32.69
C ILE A 1236 -1.91 -22.40 -31.85
N LEU A 1237 -2.37 -21.19 -32.15
CA LEU A 1237 -3.51 -20.56 -31.47
C LEU A 1237 -4.82 -21.31 -31.77
N PHE A 1238 -4.99 -21.78 -33.01
CA PHE A 1238 -6.14 -22.61 -33.39
C PHE A 1238 -6.21 -23.90 -32.56
N ALA A 1239 -5.09 -24.61 -32.39
CA ALA A 1239 -5.07 -25.84 -31.62
C ALA A 1239 -5.38 -25.64 -30.13
N ARG A 1240 -5.10 -24.45 -29.60
CA ARG A 1240 -5.33 -24.06 -28.20
C ARG A 1240 -6.75 -23.63 -27.90
N ASN A 1241 -7.41 -23.04 -28.89
CA ASN A 1241 -8.79 -22.57 -28.75
C ASN A 1241 -9.81 -23.66 -29.06
N MET A 1242 -9.36 -24.90 -29.29
CA MET A 1242 -10.26 -26.05 -29.38
C MET A 1242 -11.00 -26.26 -28.06
N ARG A 1243 -12.34 -26.24 -28.10
CA ARG A 1243 -13.19 -26.35 -26.90
C ARG A 1243 -12.93 -27.63 -26.08
N SER A 1244 -12.63 -28.75 -26.74
CA SER A 1244 -12.37 -30.04 -26.08
C SER A 1244 -11.02 -30.06 -25.34
N PRO A 1245 -11.00 -30.40 -24.02
CA PRO A 1245 -9.77 -30.55 -23.24
C PRO A 1245 -8.79 -31.58 -23.82
N TRP A 1246 -9.32 -32.71 -24.32
CA TRP A 1246 -8.53 -33.75 -24.97
C TRP A 1246 -7.89 -33.26 -26.28
N ARG A 1247 -8.65 -32.56 -27.13
CA ARG A 1247 -8.11 -31.99 -28.37
C ARG A 1247 -7.10 -30.88 -28.12
N ARG A 1248 -7.25 -30.10 -27.03
CA ARG A 1248 -6.23 -29.16 -26.55
C ARG A 1248 -4.96 -29.87 -26.11
N ALA A 1249 -5.07 -31.00 -25.41
CA ALA A 1249 -3.91 -31.79 -25.00
C ALA A 1249 -3.16 -32.36 -26.21
N VAL A 1250 -3.88 -32.95 -27.17
CA VAL A 1250 -3.32 -33.44 -28.44
C VAL A 1250 -2.71 -32.28 -29.24
N GLY A 1251 -3.39 -31.13 -29.32
CA GLY A 1251 -2.87 -29.92 -29.96
C GLY A 1251 -1.57 -29.41 -29.33
N ARG A 1252 -1.46 -29.47 -28.00
CA ARG A 1252 -0.21 -29.13 -27.29
C ARG A 1252 0.92 -30.13 -27.53
N VAL A 1253 0.60 -31.38 -27.89
CA VAL A 1253 1.59 -32.40 -28.26
C VAL A 1253 2.15 -32.16 -29.66
N PHE A 1254 1.34 -31.71 -30.62
CA PHE A 1254 1.77 -31.42 -31.98
C PHE A 1254 2.32 -29.98 -32.16
N PHE A 1255 1.95 -29.04 -31.28
CA PHE A 1255 2.29 -27.61 -31.39
C PHE A 1255 2.85 -27.04 -30.05
N PRO A 1256 4.11 -27.37 -29.66
CA PRO A 1256 4.74 -26.87 -28.43
C PRO A 1256 5.20 -25.40 -28.54
N ILE A 1257 5.24 -24.68 -27.40
CA ILE A 1257 5.86 -23.33 -27.31
C ILE A 1257 7.34 -23.50 -27.08
N GLY A 1258 8.17 -22.79 -27.82
CA GLY A 1258 9.58 -22.66 -27.48
C GLY A 1258 10.40 -21.73 -28.35
N GLU A 1259 10.01 -21.50 -29.60
CA GLU A 1259 10.79 -20.69 -30.54
C GLU A 1259 9.84 -19.69 -31.23
N LYS A 1260 10.24 -18.41 -31.26
CA LYS A 1260 9.51 -17.37 -32.02
C LYS A 1260 9.51 -17.78 -33.50
N PHE A 1261 8.35 -17.65 -34.16
CA PHE A 1261 8.27 -17.63 -35.62
C PHE A 1261 8.93 -16.39 -36.19
#